data_AF-A0A4S2S560-F1
#
_entry.id   AF-A0A4S2S560-F1
#
_cell.length_a   1.000
_cell.length_b   1.000
_cell.length_c   1.000
_cell.angle_alpha   90.00
_cell.angle_beta   90.00
_cell.angle_gamma   90.00
#
_symmetry.space_group_name_H-M   'P 1'
#
loop_
_entity.id
_entity.type
_entity.pdbx_description
1 polymer ?
#
loop_
_entity_poly.entity_id
_entity_poly.type
_entity_poly.pdbx_seq_one_letter_code
_entity_poly.pdbx_strand_id
1 'polypeptide(L)'
;MSAEAAPRRGGLDPHRIAEVIVTTAAGGGRRGSGYQVGDTTVLTAFHVVAGAAEVLVRFDADRPGQWAATAELAWSDSGTDVAVLTFTAPPGAAPVPSARFGRIGDDRHAVIDVHAAGFPLWKRRRGADGRQFRELHQADGTVAALSNLRTGTLEITVPAAAADPDPAVSPWSGMSGAAVWAGPYLVGVVAEHHRGEGLGRLTAVRIDHTLQRVADGPRAELAALLTLPDHAALPEVGAEPDGPHAQGGPAPSKVIGLPVAHGLELFKDRAEARDLIGRHLADPGIRMVTVTGRRGIGKSAVAAKVMELLERGEWPGHAQAPLPAGLVNLSTRTSGVSLERLYFDCARAMGPAHEARLLEVWAANRPVPDKIDELFAAMGDRLFVILVDNLEDRLLDDGRLDDEELDTFFDCLFRARGTPRLLVTSQLPLRLPPELRRFAAEVELSDGLPPAESVALLRELDQDGTLGVAQLSDEELLHAVVRVHGVPRALELLMGAMADDTLMLPTLEDVLEDFTLRGDVVAGLAQDRYQRLGTDSRSVLNVLAVLRTPAPREAVEWIVGGLDPALDVTAALSGLLRIRMLSVDRRTRTYALHPMDADLAYGALPAEGLLGRSALERRAAEWYARIAPPRRDWRTLDDIQAQRRAFDHRVRAGDMDEAALIMGAIGPWMVWHGSVLSAISMHLTLEERVNDDRARLAHLISFGHARLSGGPLPHALELFTEAAEVAERIEDRHALQEAMFGLGDVHRQLGRLEDAAGPLARAGALARENGDAEAEAHAVLSLSLAHSTLGDGEAALAGADRLGELAAASGDQLTEARSWNARFTALLTLGRWEETIAAGDHAVGAYAAAGVQEATDYALNAKGVALLALGRPEEALACLEEALRAASAMENPRTEGVCLYNTAWAQWTLGRYGQAAEAAERSAASLHRAGAVEATAAQALGEAARARMVPAARTAADALDRAAQGAGSNVEMVRPAWLTAQAERLRDHA
;
A
#
# COMPACT_ATOMS: atom_id res chain seq x y z
N MET A 1 8.05 -57.24 -4.24
CA MET A 1 7.19 -56.32 -3.45
C MET A 1 7.44 -54.93 -3.99
N SER A 2 6.58 -54.51 -4.90
CA SER A 2 6.65 -53.24 -5.61
C SER A 2 6.15 -52.13 -4.70
N ALA A 3 6.98 -51.12 -4.44
CA ALA A 3 6.58 -49.92 -3.73
C ALA A 3 5.85 -48.99 -4.71
N GLU A 4 4.58 -48.72 -4.43
CA GLU A 4 3.73 -47.78 -5.15
C GLU A 4 4.31 -46.36 -5.11
N ALA A 5 4.41 -45.76 -6.29
CA ALA A 5 4.72 -44.35 -6.46
C ALA A 5 3.59 -43.49 -5.91
N ALA A 6 3.94 -42.41 -5.21
CA ALA A 6 2.99 -41.38 -4.79
C ALA A 6 2.16 -40.85 -5.98
N PRO A 7 0.86 -40.53 -5.78
CA PRO A 7 0.00 -40.05 -6.86
C PRO A 7 0.50 -38.71 -7.39
N ARG A 8 0.74 -38.63 -8.71
CA ARG A 8 1.08 -37.39 -9.44
C ARG A 8 0.02 -36.32 -9.17
N ARG A 9 0.45 -35.10 -8.86
CA ARG A 9 -0.41 -33.91 -8.72
C ARG A 9 -1.31 -33.78 -9.97
N GLY A 10 -2.63 -33.76 -9.81
CA GLY A 10 -3.58 -33.73 -10.93
C GLY A 10 -3.49 -32.41 -11.73
N GLY A 11 -3.38 -32.51 -13.06
CA GLY A 11 -3.24 -31.40 -14.02
C GLY A 11 -3.09 -31.94 -15.44
N LEU A 12 -2.87 -31.06 -16.43
CA LEU A 12 -2.67 -31.43 -17.84
C LEU A 12 -1.55 -32.47 -17.99
N ASP A 13 -1.89 -33.68 -18.45
CA ASP A 13 -0.94 -34.75 -18.76
C ASP A 13 -0.60 -34.73 -20.25
N PRO A 14 0.68 -34.55 -20.64
CA PRO A 14 1.06 -34.48 -22.04
C PRO A 14 0.72 -35.75 -22.85
N HIS A 15 0.64 -36.92 -22.21
CA HIS A 15 0.32 -38.18 -22.89
C HIS A 15 -1.18 -38.33 -23.20
N ARG A 16 -2.03 -37.48 -22.61
CA ARG A 16 -3.48 -37.46 -22.83
C ARG A 16 -3.92 -36.43 -23.87
N ILE A 17 -2.98 -35.63 -24.40
CA ILE A 17 -3.27 -34.64 -25.44
C ILE A 17 -3.40 -35.37 -26.78
N ALA A 18 -4.55 -35.20 -27.44
CA ALA A 18 -4.85 -35.79 -28.73
C ALA A 18 -4.73 -34.74 -29.84
N GLU A 19 -4.03 -35.08 -30.92
CA GLU A 19 -4.22 -34.41 -32.19
C GLU A 19 -5.43 -35.04 -32.89
N VAL A 20 -6.44 -34.23 -33.19
CA VAL A 20 -7.67 -34.67 -33.85
C VAL A 20 -7.53 -34.39 -35.35
N ILE A 21 -7.50 -35.44 -36.15
CA ILE A 21 -7.31 -35.39 -37.59
C ILE A 21 -8.61 -35.83 -38.26
N VAL A 22 -9.20 -34.94 -39.06
CA VAL A 22 -10.52 -35.15 -39.67
C VAL A 22 -10.40 -35.17 -41.18
N THR A 23 -10.91 -36.22 -41.79
CA THR A 23 -11.08 -36.32 -43.25
C THR A 23 -12.51 -35.98 -43.61
N THR A 24 -12.70 -35.00 -44.49
CA THR A 24 -14.05 -34.62 -44.99
C THR A 24 -14.40 -35.39 -46.26
N ALA A 25 -15.70 -35.51 -46.56
CA ALA A 25 -16.18 -36.15 -47.79
C ALA A 25 -15.67 -35.49 -49.09
N ALA A 26 -15.22 -34.22 -49.01
CA ALA A 26 -14.62 -33.47 -50.12
C ALA A 26 -13.11 -33.72 -50.30
N GLY A 27 -12.49 -34.61 -49.50
CA GLY A 27 -11.06 -34.94 -49.55
C GLY A 27 -10.13 -33.95 -48.85
N GLY A 28 -10.66 -32.85 -48.30
CA GLY A 28 -9.90 -31.90 -47.48
C GLY A 28 -9.74 -32.39 -46.03
N GLY A 29 -8.55 -32.25 -45.46
CA GLY A 29 -8.25 -32.60 -44.06
C GLY A 29 -8.29 -31.39 -43.13
N ARG A 30 -8.99 -31.49 -41.98
CA ARG A 30 -8.96 -30.51 -40.89
C ARG A 30 -8.17 -31.09 -39.71
N ARG A 31 -7.51 -30.22 -38.96
CA ARG A 31 -6.83 -30.59 -37.71
C ARG A 31 -7.31 -29.74 -36.56
N GLY A 32 -7.49 -30.37 -35.41
CA GLY A 32 -7.76 -29.73 -34.12
C GLY A 32 -7.01 -30.45 -33.01
N SER A 33 -7.27 -30.02 -31.78
CA SER A 33 -6.73 -30.63 -30.58
C SER A 33 -7.86 -31.29 -29.78
N GLY A 34 -7.52 -32.17 -28.86
CA GLY A 34 -8.46 -32.82 -27.96
C GLY A 34 -7.72 -33.30 -26.72
N TYR A 35 -8.47 -33.73 -25.71
CA TYR A 35 -7.90 -34.31 -24.50
C TYR A 35 -8.63 -35.58 -24.10
N GLN A 36 -7.89 -36.65 -23.84
CA GLN A 36 -8.46 -37.90 -23.34
C GLN A 36 -8.94 -37.70 -21.91
N VAL A 37 -10.25 -37.72 -21.67
CA VAL A 37 -10.86 -37.43 -20.35
C VAL A 37 -11.18 -38.69 -19.54
N GLY A 38 -11.17 -39.87 -20.17
CA GLY A 38 -11.29 -41.19 -19.55
C GLY A 38 -10.66 -42.30 -20.41
N ASP A 39 -10.94 -43.56 -20.11
CA ASP A 39 -10.29 -44.71 -20.78
C ASP A 39 -10.43 -44.72 -22.30
N THR A 40 -11.57 -44.27 -22.83
CA THR A 40 -11.91 -44.38 -24.26
C THR A 40 -12.52 -43.11 -24.84
N THR A 41 -12.48 -41.99 -24.11
CA THR A 41 -13.17 -40.74 -24.49
C THR A 41 -12.21 -39.57 -24.66
N VAL A 42 -12.39 -38.81 -25.75
CA VAL A 42 -11.66 -37.55 -26.04
C VAL A 42 -12.65 -36.39 -26.13
N LEU A 43 -12.41 -35.36 -25.34
CA LEU A 43 -13.14 -34.09 -25.39
C LEU A 43 -12.47 -33.15 -26.41
N THR A 44 -13.28 -32.53 -27.29
CA THR A 44 -12.84 -31.57 -28.31
C THR A 44 -13.96 -30.57 -28.66
N ALA A 45 -13.71 -29.66 -29.60
CA ALA A 45 -14.70 -28.69 -30.07
C ALA A 45 -15.50 -29.27 -31.24
N PHE A 46 -16.81 -29.02 -31.30
CA PHE A 46 -17.70 -29.62 -32.30
C PHE A 46 -17.33 -29.22 -33.73
N HIS A 47 -17.03 -27.94 -33.98
CA HIS A 47 -16.66 -27.48 -35.31
C HIS A 47 -15.37 -28.15 -35.84
N VAL A 48 -14.54 -28.76 -34.98
CA VAL A 48 -13.37 -29.54 -35.43
C VAL A 48 -13.84 -30.78 -36.20
N VAL A 49 -14.89 -31.44 -35.71
CA VAL A 49 -15.38 -32.75 -36.20
C VAL A 49 -16.68 -32.64 -37.01
N ALA A 50 -17.25 -31.45 -37.14
CA ALA A 50 -18.45 -31.19 -37.93
C ALA A 50 -18.24 -31.58 -39.41
N GLY A 51 -19.09 -32.48 -39.91
CA GLY A 51 -19.05 -32.97 -41.29
C GLY A 51 -17.91 -33.96 -41.59
N ALA A 52 -17.31 -34.56 -40.56
CA ALA A 52 -16.29 -35.59 -40.71
C ALA A 52 -16.83 -36.85 -41.41
N ALA A 53 -16.09 -37.36 -42.38
CA ALA A 53 -16.28 -38.71 -42.93
C ALA A 53 -15.47 -39.74 -42.14
N GLU A 54 -14.29 -39.34 -41.64
CA GLU A 54 -13.43 -40.14 -40.77
C GLU A 54 -12.75 -39.22 -39.75
N VAL A 55 -12.65 -39.67 -38.49
CA VAL A 55 -11.92 -38.98 -37.42
C VAL A 55 -10.86 -39.92 -36.86
N LEU A 56 -9.62 -39.43 -36.81
CA LEU A 56 -8.48 -40.12 -36.20
C LEU A 56 -7.98 -39.29 -35.01
N VAL A 57 -7.84 -39.93 -33.85
CA VAL A 57 -7.17 -39.32 -32.69
C VAL A 57 -5.76 -39.88 -32.59
N ARG A 58 -4.77 -38.99 -32.48
CA ARG A 58 -3.34 -39.34 -32.41
C ARG A 58 -2.75 -38.82 -31.11
N PHE A 59 -2.19 -39.72 -30.30
CA PHE A 59 -1.56 -39.42 -29.01
C PHE A 59 -0.04 -39.51 -29.13
N ASP A 60 0.68 -38.81 -28.26
CA ASP A 60 2.15 -38.72 -28.28
C ASP A 60 2.68 -38.42 -29.70
N ALA A 61 1.98 -37.53 -30.41
CA ALA A 61 2.25 -37.19 -31.80
C ALA A 61 3.73 -36.85 -31.99
N ASP A 62 4.37 -37.58 -32.90
CA ASP A 62 5.77 -37.41 -33.30
C ASP A 62 6.78 -37.65 -32.13
N ARG A 63 6.39 -38.41 -31.09
CA ARG A 63 7.23 -38.85 -29.93
C ARG A 63 7.36 -40.38 -29.80
N PRO A 64 8.37 -40.90 -29.07
CA PRO A 64 8.45 -42.32 -28.71
C PRO A 64 7.26 -42.72 -27.83
N GLY A 65 6.30 -43.44 -28.40
CA GLY A 65 5.02 -43.74 -27.76
C GLY A 65 3.81 -43.41 -28.64
N GLN A 66 4.00 -42.76 -29.80
CA GLN A 66 2.91 -42.41 -30.70
C GLN A 66 2.01 -43.59 -31.06
N TRP A 67 0.72 -43.39 -30.91
CA TRP A 67 -0.31 -44.28 -31.45
C TRP A 67 -1.52 -43.46 -31.92
N ALA A 68 -2.33 -44.07 -32.78
CA ALA A 68 -3.54 -43.45 -33.28
C ALA A 68 -4.67 -44.47 -33.33
N ALA A 69 -5.90 -44.01 -33.15
CA ALA A 69 -7.10 -44.82 -33.25
C ALA A 69 -8.17 -44.07 -34.03
N THR A 70 -8.93 -44.80 -34.84
CA THR A 70 -10.16 -44.28 -35.42
C THR A 70 -11.15 -44.01 -34.31
N ALA A 71 -11.75 -42.83 -34.33
CA ALA A 71 -12.70 -42.37 -33.33
C ALA A 71 -14.06 -42.10 -33.96
N GLU A 72 -15.11 -42.35 -33.18
CA GLU A 72 -16.50 -42.09 -33.53
C GLU A 72 -17.02 -40.91 -32.72
N LEU A 73 -17.94 -40.13 -33.30
CA LEU A 73 -18.59 -39.03 -32.60
C LEU A 73 -19.67 -39.60 -31.66
N ALA A 74 -19.36 -39.64 -30.37
CA ALA A 74 -20.27 -40.17 -29.35
C ALA A 74 -21.29 -39.15 -28.89
N TRP A 75 -20.88 -37.87 -28.82
CA TRP A 75 -21.76 -36.78 -28.42
C TRP A 75 -21.32 -35.47 -29.06
N SER A 76 -22.27 -34.60 -29.38
CA SER A 76 -21.98 -33.25 -29.86
C SER A 76 -23.15 -32.31 -29.66
N ASP A 77 -22.85 -31.03 -29.45
CA ASP A 77 -23.83 -29.96 -29.54
C ASP A 77 -23.28 -28.77 -30.35
N SER A 78 -24.03 -28.38 -31.38
CA SER A 78 -23.66 -27.24 -32.23
C SER A 78 -23.93 -25.87 -31.59
N GLY A 79 -24.75 -25.82 -30.52
CA GLY A 79 -25.07 -24.58 -29.81
C GLY A 79 -24.02 -24.19 -28.78
N THR A 80 -23.30 -25.15 -28.21
CA THR A 80 -22.21 -24.95 -27.23
C THR A 80 -20.82 -25.22 -27.82
N ASP A 81 -20.75 -25.73 -29.05
CA ASP A 81 -19.53 -26.08 -29.78
C ASP A 81 -18.65 -27.13 -29.07
N VAL A 82 -19.26 -28.07 -28.34
CA VAL A 82 -18.55 -29.17 -27.65
C VAL A 82 -18.85 -30.51 -28.33
N ALA A 83 -17.82 -31.36 -28.45
CA ALA A 83 -17.95 -32.73 -28.93
C ALA A 83 -17.13 -33.72 -28.09
N VAL A 84 -17.64 -34.94 -27.95
CA VAL A 84 -16.95 -36.06 -27.32
C VAL A 84 -16.82 -37.18 -28.33
N LEU A 85 -15.59 -37.65 -28.50
CA LEU A 85 -15.23 -38.77 -29.35
C LEU A 85 -15.00 -40.01 -28.50
N THR A 86 -15.39 -41.17 -29.02
CA THR A 86 -15.03 -42.48 -28.45
C THR A 86 -14.11 -43.24 -29.39
N PHE A 87 -13.14 -43.96 -28.85
CA PHE A 87 -12.23 -44.78 -29.63
C PHE A 87 -11.92 -46.09 -28.90
N THR A 88 -11.41 -47.08 -29.61
CA THR A 88 -10.93 -48.32 -28.99
C THR A 88 -9.45 -48.19 -28.63
N ALA A 89 -9.12 -48.28 -27.35
CA ALA A 89 -7.74 -48.20 -26.88
C ALA A 89 -6.91 -49.42 -27.35
N PRO A 90 -5.59 -49.27 -27.56
CA PRO A 90 -4.73 -50.39 -27.92
C PRO A 90 -4.73 -51.50 -26.84
N PRO A 91 -4.58 -52.79 -27.21
CA PRO A 91 -4.47 -53.87 -26.24
C PRO A 91 -3.28 -53.63 -25.28
N GLY A 92 -3.55 -53.58 -23.97
CA GLY A 92 -2.54 -53.35 -22.93
C GLY A 92 -2.31 -51.87 -22.57
N ALA A 93 -3.14 -50.94 -23.06
CA ALA A 93 -3.12 -49.56 -22.60
C ALA A 93 -3.38 -49.47 -21.08
N ALA A 94 -2.66 -48.58 -20.40
CA ALA A 94 -2.86 -48.32 -18.98
C ALA A 94 -4.24 -47.63 -18.76
N PRO A 95 -4.96 -47.94 -17.67
CA PRO A 95 -6.20 -47.24 -17.32
C PRO A 95 -5.95 -45.75 -17.16
N VAL A 96 -6.84 -44.92 -17.71
CA VAL A 96 -6.72 -43.46 -17.68
C VAL A 96 -7.71 -42.89 -16.65
N PRO A 97 -7.22 -42.23 -15.59
CA PRO A 97 -8.10 -41.68 -14.56
C PRO A 97 -8.98 -40.55 -15.13
N SER A 98 -10.24 -40.53 -14.70
CA SER A 98 -11.20 -39.50 -15.07
C SER A 98 -10.66 -38.10 -14.80
N ALA A 99 -10.82 -37.19 -15.78
CA ALA A 99 -10.48 -35.79 -15.60
C ALA A 99 -11.35 -35.15 -14.50
N ARG A 100 -10.77 -34.23 -13.73
CA ARG A 100 -11.54 -33.43 -12.77
C ARG A 100 -12.05 -32.20 -13.50
N PHE A 101 -13.34 -31.92 -13.39
CA PHE A 101 -13.97 -30.76 -14.01
C PHE A 101 -14.30 -29.71 -12.95
N GLY A 102 -14.27 -28.44 -13.34
CA GLY A 102 -14.60 -27.31 -12.46
C GLY A 102 -15.32 -26.20 -13.23
N ARG A 103 -15.79 -25.18 -12.51
CA ARG A 103 -16.43 -23.99 -13.10
C ARG A 103 -15.72 -22.70 -12.68
N ILE A 104 -15.77 -21.67 -13.52
CA ILE A 104 -15.28 -20.32 -13.20
C ILE A 104 -16.48 -19.40 -12.99
N GLY A 105 -16.84 -19.02 -11.76
CA GLY A 105 -17.99 -18.15 -11.51
C GLY A 105 -17.97 -16.87 -12.36
N ASP A 106 -19.12 -16.46 -12.90
CA ASP A 106 -19.30 -15.25 -13.72
C ASP A 106 -19.95 -14.09 -12.92
N ASP A 107 -20.12 -14.28 -11.62
CA ASP A 107 -20.71 -13.37 -10.64
C ASP A 107 -19.68 -12.57 -9.83
N ARG A 108 -18.38 -12.75 -10.11
CA ARG A 108 -17.30 -12.11 -9.35
C ARG A 108 -16.16 -11.58 -10.21
N HIS A 109 -15.48 -10.58 -9.69
CA HIS A 109 -14.23 -10.08 -10.25
C HIS A 109 -13.07 -11.00 -9.88
N ALA A 110 -12.62 -11.84 -10.82
CA ALA A 110 -11.46 -12.72 -10.67
C ALA A 110 -10.68 -12.84 -11.99
N VAL A 111 -9.35 -12.97 -11.90
CA VAL A 111 -8.49 -13.34 -13.02
C VAL A 111 -7.81 -14.66 -12.65
N ILE A 112 -8.02 -15.70 -13.45
CA ILE A 112 -7.65 -17.08 -13.15
C ILE A 112 -6.61 -17.55 -14.15
N ASP A 113 -5.49 -18.05 -13.66
CA ASP A 113 -4.47 -18.67 -14.51
C ASP A 113 -5.02 -19.94 -15.15
N VAL A 114 -4.83 -20.03 -16.46
CA VAL A 114 -5.23 -21.20 -17.25
C VAL A 114 -4.11 -21.64 -18.19
N HIS A 115 -4.13 -22.92 -18.53
CA HIS A 115 -3.25 -23.48 -19.53
C HIS A 115 -4.03 -24.37 -20.49
N ALA A 116 -3.66 -24.33 -21.76
CA ALA A 116 -4.20 -25.20 -22.81
C ALA A 116 -3.07 -25.67 -23.70
N ALA A 117 -3.07 -26.94 -24.10
CA ALA A 117 -2.03 -27.48 -24.97
C ALA A 117 -2.63 -28.14 -26.22
N GLY A 118 -2.03 -27.83 -27.37
CA GLY A 118 -2.53 -28.27 -28.68
C GLY A 118 -1.53 -28.01 -29.81
N PHE A 119 -2.01 -28.11 -31.05
CA PHE A 119 -1.15 -28.15 -32.25
C PHE A 119 -1.41 -26.94 -33.20
N PRO A 120 -1.01 -25.72 -32.83
CA PRO A 120 -1.27 -24.52 -33.63
C PRO A 120 -0.48 -24.49 -34.93
N LEU A 121 -1.02 -23.80 -35.95
CA LEU A 121 -0.43 -23.67 -37.27
C LEU A 121 0.93 -22.97 -37.25
N TRP A 122 1.13 -21.97 -36.40
CA TRP A 122 2.40 -21.23 -36.31
C TRP A 122 3.58 -22.10 -35.81
N LYS A 123 3.29 -23.26 -35.21
CA LYS A 123 4.26 -24.29 -34.82
C LYS A 123 4.52 -25.33 -35.90
N ARG A 124 4.10 -25.09 -37.14
CA ARG A 124 4.36 -26.00 -38.28
C ARG A 124 5.87 -26.03 -38.59
N ARG A 125 6.45 -27.23 -38.58
CA ARG A 125 7.85 -27.50 -38.94
C ARG A 125 7.94 -28.51 -40.06
N ARG A 126 9.13 -28.61 -40.67
CA ARG A 126 9.45 -29.60 -41.70
C ARG A 126 10.46 -30.58 -41.11
N GLY A 127 10.14 -31.87 -41.13
CA GLY A 127 11.02 -32.94 -40.70
C GLY A 127 12.16 -33.17 -41.70
N ALA A 128 13.19 -33.91 -41.26
CA ALA A 128 14.34 -34.28 -42.09
C ALA A 128 13.95 -35.15 -43.30
N ASP A 129 12.79 -35.82 -43.25
CA ASP A 129 12.18 -36.61 -44.33
C ASP A 129 11.32 -35.78 -45.30
N GLY A 130 11.25 -34.46 -45.11
CA GLY A 130 10.49 -33.52 -45.93
C GLY A 130 9.00 -33.42 -45.58
N ARG A 131 8.49 -34.24 -44.66
CA ARG A 131 7.09 -34.18 -44.18
C ARG A 131 6.88 -32.96 -43.30
N GLN A 132 5.69 -32.37 -43.36
CA GLN A 132 5.30 -31.27 -42.47
C GLN A 132 4.51 -31.80 -41.28
N PHE A 133 4.85 -31.33 -40.09
CA PHE A 133 4.15 -31.65 -38.84
C PHE A 133 3.98 -30.37 -38.01
N ARG A 134 3.10 -30.39 -37.01
CA ARG A 134 2.89 -29.28 -36.08
C ARG A 134 3.42 -29.70 -34.71
N GLU A 135 4.27 -28.86 -34.14
CA GLU A 135 4.74 -29.09 -32.78
C GLU A 135 3.63 -28.82 -31.76
N LEU A 136 3.64 -29.59 -30.67
CA LEU A 136 2.80 -29.33 -29.51
C LEU A 136 3.21 -27.98 -28.90
N HIS A 137 2.22 -27.17 -28.54
CA HIS A 137 2.42 -25.93 -27.80
C HIS A 137 1.48 -25.86 -26.63
N GLN A 138 2.06 -25.63 -25.45
CA GLN A 138 1.34 -25.22 -24.27
C GLN A 138 1.23 -23.69 -24.29
N ALA A 139 -0.01 -23.21 -24.28
CA ALA A 139 -0.36 -21.81 -24.15
C ALA A 139 -0.77 -21.55 -22.69
N ASP A 140 0.11 -20.86 -21.97
CA ASP A 140 -0.15 -20.40 -20.61
C ASP A 140 -0.72 -18.97 -20.67
N GLY A 141 -1.80 -18.74 -19.92
CA GLY A 141 -2.55 -17.49 -20.00
C GLY A 141 -3.48 -17.27 -18.82
N THR A 142 -4.31 -16.25 -18.94
CA THR A 142 -5.29 -15.90 -17.90
C THR A 142 -6.70 -15.76 -18.47
N VAL A 143 -7.68 -16.07 -17.64
CA VAL A 143 -9.10 -15.83 -17.90
C VAL A 143 -9.61 -14.81 -16.90
N ALA A 144 -10.09 -13.67 -17.39
CA ALA A 144 -10.84 -12.73 -16.56
C ALA A 144 -12.32 -13.16 -16.50
N ALA A 145 -12.80 -13.52 -15.31
CA ALA A 145 -14.11 -14.14 -15.08
C ALA A 145 -15.30 -13.31 -15.59
N LEU A 146 -15.17 -11.98 -15.61
CA LEU A 146 -16.20 -11.05 -16.10
C LEU A 146 -16.07 -10.70 -17.59
N SER A 147 -15.13 -11.30 -18.31
CA SER A 147 -15.01 -11.13 -19.77
C SER A 147 -15.96 -12.07 -20.50
N ASN A 148 -16.47 -11.65 -21.66
CA ASN A 148 -17.35 -12.47 -22.50
C ASN A 148 -18.67 -12.95 -21.84
N LEU A 149 -19.18 -12.22 -20.85
CA LEU A 149 -20.44 -12.53 -20.15
C LEU A 149 -21.65 -12.68 -21.10
N ARG A 150 -21.74 -11.83 -22.13
CA ARG A 150 -22.84 -11.88 -23.11
C ARG A 150 -22.85 -13.17 -23.92
N THR A 151 -21.67 -13.66 -24.31
CA THR A 151 -21.53 -14.90 -25.09
C THR A 151 -21.46 -16.13 -24.19
N GLY A 152 -21.19 -15.95 -22.89
CA GLY A 152 -21.06 -17.03 -21.91
C GLY A 152 -19.83 -17.91 -22.19
N THR A 153 -18.76 -17.32 -22.75
CA THR A 153 -17.49 -17.98 -23.06
C THR A 153 -16.36 -17.39 -22.20
N LEU A 154 -15.21 -18.06 -22.15
CA LEU A 154 -14.01 -17.54 -21.49
C LEU A 154 -13.12 -16.85 -22.52
N GLU A 155 -12.74 -15.59 -22.27
CA GLU A 155 -11.60 -14.97 -22.95
C GLU A 155 -10.31 -15.46 -22.29
N ILE A 156 -9.44 -16.08 -23.07
CA ILE A 156 -8.11 -16.51 -22.65
C ILE A 156 -7.08 -15.54 -23.24
N THR A 157 -6.41 -14.81 -22.36
CA THR A 157 -5.27 -13.97 -22.69
C THR A 157 -3.98 -14.80 -22.68
N VAL A 158 -3.34 -14.95 -23.83
CA VAL A 158 -2.07 -15.68 -24.00
C VAL A 158 -1.03 -14.78 -24.68
N PRO A 159 0.29 -15.07 -24.56
CA PRO A 159 1.31 -14.41 -25.37
C PRO A 159 0.98 -14.50 -26.87
N ALA A 160 1.17 -13.40 -27.60
CA ALA A 160 0.89 -13.37 -29.03
C ALA A 160 1.73 -14.40 -29.79
N ALA A 161 1.14 -15.06 -30.79
CA ALA A 161 1.84 -16.01 -31.64
C ALA A 161 3.07 -15.36 -32.31
N ALA A 162 4.24 -16.01 -32.18
CA ALA A 162 5.52 -15.46 -32.65
C ALA A 162 5.63 -15.35 -34.18
N ALA A 163 4.75 -16.02 -34.92
CA ALA A 163 4.69 -15.97 -36.38
C ALA A 163 3.24 -16.09 -36.87
N ASP A 164 2.94 -15.41 -37.97
CA ASP A 164 1.66 -15.49 -38.68
C ASP A 164 1.88 -16.04 -40.10
N PRO A 165 2.00 -17.37 -40.25
CA PRO A 165 2.51 -18.01 -41.47
C PRO A 165 1.53 -17.99 -42.64
N ASP A 166 0.26 -17.68 -42.39
CA ASP A 166 -0.78 -17.58 -43.42
C ASP A 166 -1.81 -16.51 -43.01
N PRO A 167 -1.80 -15.33 -43.65
CA PRO A 167 -2.72 -14.26 -43.32
C PRO A 167 -4.20 -14.58 -43.60
N ALA A 168 -4.53 -15.67 -44.31
CA ALA A 168 -5.91 -16.07 -44.57
C ALA A 168 -6.48 -17.00 -43.47
N VAL A 169 -5.63 -17.51 -42.57
CA VAL A 169 -6.01 -18.49 -41.54
C VAL A 169 -5.47 -18.06 -40.19
N SER A 170 -6.18 -18.34 -39.10
CA SER A 170 -5.67 -18.05 -37.76
C SER A 170 -4.33 -18.76 -37.50
N PRO A 171 -3.28 -18.09 -36.96
CA PRO A 171 -2.03 -18.75 -36.59
C PRO A 171 -2.25 -19.81 -35.50
N TRP A 172 -3.32 -19.67 -34.72
CA TRP A 172 -3.77 -20.63 -33.71
C TRP A 172 -4.63 -21.76 -34.26
N SER A 173 -4.89 -21.79 -35.58
CA SER A 173 -5.62 -22.88 -36.23
C SER A 173 -4.99 -24.23 -35.86
N GLY A 174 -5.77 -25.13 -35.28
CA GLY A 174 -5.32 -26.40 -34.70
C GLY A 174 -5.33 -26.45 -33.17
N MET A 175 -5.41 -25.31 -32.47
CA MET A 175 -5.69 -25.27 -31.03
C MET A 175 -7.14 -25.55 -30.69
N SER A 176 -8.07 -25.31 -31.61
CA SER A 176 -9.49 -25.59 -31.38
C SER A 176 -9.69 -27.03 -30.94
N GLY A 177 -10.40 -27.21 -29.83
CA GLY A 177 -10.59 -28.48 -29.14
C GLY A 177 -9.59 -28.77 -28.01
N ALA A 178 -8.57 -27.94 -27.80
CA ALA A 178 -7.65 -28.09 -26.67
C ALA A 178 -8.39 -27.88 -25.34
N ALA A 179 -8.16 -28.77 -24.37
CA ALA A 179 -8.71 -28.64 -23.02
C ALA A 179 -8.08 -27.46 -22.28
N VAL A 180 -8.91 -26.64 -21.64
CA VAL A 180 -8.50 -25.50 -20.84
C VAL A 180 -8.54 -25.90 -19.38
N TRP A 181 -7.39 -25.80 -18.72
CA TRP A 181 -7.18 -26.20 -17.35
C TRP A 181 -6.94 -25.00 -16.44
N ALA A 182 -7.63 -24.97 -15.31
CA ALA A 182 -7.41 -24.02 -14.22
C ALA A 182 -7.02 -24.83 -12.99
N GLY A 183 -5.72 -24.82 -12.65
CA GLY A 183 -5.15 -25.75 -11.67
C GLY A 183 -5.40 -27.23 -12.05
N PRO A 184 -5.95 -28.07 -11.15
CA PRO A 184 -6.24 -29.47 -11.43
C PRO A 184 -7.57 -29.71 -12.16
N TYR A 185 -8.30 -28.65 -12.55
CA TYR A 185 -9.65 -28.74 -13.09
C TYR A 185 -9.71 -28.34 -14.58
N LEU A 186 -10.35 -29.17 -15.39
CA LEU A 186 -10.74 -28.85 -16.76
C LEU A 186 -12.02 -28.00 -16.73
N VAL A 187 -11.94 -26.76 -17.21
CA VAL A 187 -13.03 -25.77 -17.13
C VAL A 187 -13.69 -25.50 -18.48
N GLY A 188 -13.00 -25.78 -19.58
CA GLY A 188 -13.47 -25.46 -20.92
C GLY A 188 -12.67 -26.12 -22.03
N VAL A 189 -13.04 -25.80 -23.26
CA VAL A 189 -12.38 -26.22 -24.49
C VAL A 189 -12.15 -25.01 -25.38
N VAL A 190 -10.96 -24.84 -25.94
CA VAL A 190 -10.68 -23.75 -26.89
C VAL A 190 -11.58 -23.91 -28.11
N ALA A 191 -12.38 -22.90 -28.44
CA ALA A 191 -13.28 -22.92 -29.58
C ALA A 191 -12.72 -22.06 -30.72
N GLU A 192 -12.45 -20.78 -30.45
CA GLU A 192 -12.17 -19.79 -31.48
C GLU A 192 -10.97 -18.90 -31.15
N HIS A 193 -10.48 -18.19 -32.17
CA HIS A 193 -9.51 -17.11 -32.06
C HIS A 193 -10.06 -15.90 -32.84
N HIS A 194 -10.49 -14.85 -32.14
CA HIS A 194 -10.98 -13.62 -32.76
C HIS A 194 -9.80 -12.71 -33.11
N ARG A 195 -9.28 -12.83 -34.33
CA ARG A 195 -8.11 -12.07 -34.78
C ARG A 195 -8.24 -10.54 -34.62
N GLY A 196 -9.45 -10.00 -34.68
CA GLY A 196 -9.73 -8.58 -34.46
C GLY A 196 -9.44 -8.07 -33.04
N GLU A 197 -9.38 -8.99 -32.06
CA GLU A 197 -9.07 -8.70 -30.65
C GLU A 197 -7.57 -8.87 -30.34
N GLY A 198 -6.76 -9.21 -31.35
CA GLY A 198 -5.31 -9.40 -31.25
C GLY A 198 -4.87 -10.86 -31.29
N LEU A 199 -3.59 -11.09 -31.59
CA LEU A 199 -3.01 -12.44 -31.75
C LEU A 199 -2.79 -13.20 -30.43
N GLY A 200 -3.18 -12.60 -29.30
CA GLY A 200 -3.05 -13.16 -27.95
C GLY A 200 -4.39 -13.37 -27.24
N ARG A 201 -5.50 -13.49 -27.99
CA ARG A 201 -6.85 -13.63 -27.46
C ARG A 201 -7.55 -14.87 -28.02
N LEU A 202 -7.64 -15.93 -27.24
CA LEU A 202 -8.39 -17.15 -27.57
C LEU A 202 -9.72 -17.16 -26.83
N THR A 203 -10.71 -17.85 -27.39
CA THR A 203 -12.03 -18.01 -26.75
C THR A 203 -12.25 -19.48 -26.44
N ALA A 204 -12.68 -19.79 -25.23
CA ALA A 204 -13.04 -21.13 -24.83
C ALA A 204 -14.51 -21.24 -24.44
N VAL A 205 -15.13 -22.35 -24.87
CA VAL A 205 -16.46 -22.75 -24.42
C VAL A 205 -16.36 -23.40 -23.06
N ARG A 206 -17.34 -23.13 -22.20
CA ARG A 206 -17.32 -23.58 -20.81
C ARG A 206 -18.08 -24.89 -20.65
N ILE A 207 -17.51 -25.83 -19.90
CA ILE A 207 -18.16 -27.12 -19.66
C ILE A 207 -19.39 -26.97 -18.76
N ASP A 208 -19.34 -26.09 -17.77
CA ASP A 208 -20.47 -25.83 -16.88
C ASP A 208 -21.66 -25.21 -17.64
N HIS A 209 -21.44 -24.20 -18.49
CA HIS A 209 -22.49 -23.66 -19.36
C HIS A 209 -23.00 -24.70 -20.37
N THR A 210 -22.12 -25.55 -20.89
CA THR A 210 -22.54 -26.63 -21.80
C THR A 210 -23.53 -27.54 -21.10
N LEU A 211 -23.18 -28.01 -19.90
CA LEU A 211 -24.04 -28.86 -19.08
C LEU A 211 -25.38 -28.16 -18.77
N GLN A 212 -25.38 -26.88 -18.43
CA GLN A 212 -26.61 -26.14 -18.11
C GLN A 212 -27.53 -25.90 -19.33
N ARG A 213 -26.97 -25.70 -20.53
CA ARG A 213 -27.72 -25.29 -21.72
C ARG A 213 -28.33 -26.43 -22.52
N VAL A 214 -27.80 -27.64 -22.40
CA VAL A 214 -28.37 -28.82 -23.09
C VAL A 214 -29.53 -29.41 -22.31
N ALA A 215 -30.48 -30.03 -23.01
CA ALA A 215 -31.64 -30.70 -22.41
C ALA A 215 -31.23 -31.89 -21.52
N ASP A 216 -32.08 -32.30 -20.58
CA ASP A 216 -31.75 -33.30 -19.55
C ASP A 216 -31.25 -34.64 -20.09
N GLY A 217 -31.81 -35.12 -21.21
CA GLY A 217 -31.35 -36.36 -21.87
C GLY A 217 -29.90 -36.26 -22.37
N PRO A 218 -29.61 -35.34 -23.32
CA PRO A 218 -28.24 -35.08 -23.78
C PRO A 218 -27.26 -34.69 -22.66
N ARG A 219 -27.73 -34.02 -21.59
CA ARG A 219 -26.92 -33.68 -20.40
C ARG A 219 -26.46 -34.92 -19.67
N ALA A 220 -27.35 -35.89 -19.43
CA ALA A 220 -27.02 -37.13 -18.74
C ALA A 220 -26.05 -37.99 -19.57
N GLU A 221 -26.21 -38.01 -20.89
CA GLU A 221 -25.30 -38.69 -21.82
C GLU A 221 -23.90 -38.05 -21.80
N LEU A 222 -23.81 -36.72 -21.87
CA LEU A 222 -22.55 -35.99 -21.74
C LEU A 222 -21.88 -36.25 -20.38
N ALA A 223 -22.64 -36.17 -19.28
CA ALA A 223 -22.11 -36.41 -17.94
C ALA A 223 -21.55 -37.83 -17.78
N ALA A 224 -22.21 -38.83 -18.37
CA ALA A 224 -21.72 -40.21 -18.38
C ALA A 224 -20.42 -40.36 -19.18
N LEU A 225 -20.33 -39.73 -20.36
CA LEU A 225 -19.13 -39.77 -21.21
C LEU A 225 -17.92 -39.04 -20.61
N LEU A 226 -18.17 -37.97 -19.84
CA LEU A 226 -17.15 -37.22 -19.11
C LEU A 226 -16.86 -37.81 -17.71
N THR A 227 -17.55 -38.88 -17.34
CA THR A 227 -17.42 -39.55 -16.04
C THR A 227 -17.65 -38.61 -14.85
N LEU A 228 -18.62 -37.69 -14.96
CA LEU A 228 -18.96 -36.69 -13.95
C LEU A 228 -19.83 -37.30 -12.84
N PRO A 229 -19.35 -37.40 -11.57
CA PRO A 229 -20.13 -37.98 -10.48
C PRO A 229 -21.31 -37.10 -10.05
N ASP A 230 -21.14 -35.78 -10.10
CA ASP A 230 -22.17 -34.77 -9.83
C ASP A 230 -22.01 -33.64 -10.87
N HIS A 231 -22.86 -33.65 -11.90
CA HIS A 231 -22.83 -32.66 -12.96
C HIS A 231 -23.58 -31.37 -12.60
N ALA A 232 -24.27 -31.33 -11.45
CA ALA A 232 -25.01 -30.16 -10.96
C ALA A 232 -24.15 -29.27 -10.05
N ALA A 233 -23.07 -29.79 -9.48
CA ALA A 233 -22.22 -29.09 -8.52
C ALA A 233 -20.72 -29.15 -8.88
N LEU A 234 -20.34 -28.66 -10.07
CA LEU A 234 -18.92 -28.51 -10.41
C LEU A 234 -18.23 -27.55 -9.40
N PRO A 235 -17.06 -27.93 -8.85
CA PRO A 235 -16.34 -27.09 -7.90
C PRO A 235 -15.93 -25.79 -8.55
N GLU A 236 -16.06 -24.70 -7.80
CA GLU A 236 -15.70 -23.38 -8.28
C GLU A 236 -14.20 -23.16 -8.18
N VAL A 237 -13.58 -22.85 -9.32
CA VAL A 237 -12.14 -22.64 -9.44
C VAL A 237 -11.84 -21.18 -9.16
N GLY A 238 -10.90 -20.93 -8.25
CA GLY A 238 -10.54 -19.58 -7.80
C GLY A 238 -11.52 -18.97 -6.79
N ALA A 239 -12.40 -19.78 -6.18
CA ALA A 239 -13.16 -19.36 -5.01
C ALA A 239 -12.29 -19.50 -3.77
N GLU A 240 -12.19 -18.44 -2.95
CA GLU A 240 -11.60 -18.57 -1.62
C GLU A 240 -12.44 -19.58 -0.82
N PRO A 241 -11.85 -20.65 -0.26
CA PRO A 241 -12.55 -21.45 0.70
C PRO A 241 -12.71 -20.63 1.99
N ASP A 242 -13.95 -20.46 2.44
CA ASP A 242 -14.24 -20.10 3.84
C ASP A 242 -13.69 -21.22 4.75
N GLY A 243 -12.47 -21.05 5.26
CA GLY A 243 -11.90 -21.92 6.28
C GLY A 243 -10.37 -21.99 6.31
N PRO A 244 -9.75 -22.13 7.50
CA PRO A 244 -8.33 -21.86 7.69
C PRO A 244 -7.44 -23.03 7.24
N HIS A 245 -6.40 -22.66 6.48
CA HIS A 245 -5.20 -23.41 6.12
C HIS A 245 -5.35 -24.67 5.24
N ALA A 246 -5.03 -24.51 3.95
CA ALA A 246 -4.29 -25.52 3.17
C ALA A 246 -3.36 -24.80 2.18
N GLN A 247 -2.04 -24.95 2.37
CA GLN A 247 -0.98 -24.39 1.53
C GLN A 247 -0.99 -24.98 0.11
N GLY A 248 -0.85 -24.14 -0.93
CA GLY A 248 -0.64 -24.62 -2.30
C GLY A 248 -0.37 -23.54 -3.35
N GLY A 249 0.91 -23.26 -3.61
CA GLY A 249 1.42 -22.53 -4.80
C GLY A 249 1.54 -21.00 -4.65
N PRO A 250 2.69 -20.37 -4.95
CA PRO A 250 2.87 -18.94 -4.76
C PRO A 250 2.12 -18.14 -5.84
N ALA A 251 1.18 -17.30 -5.41
CA ALA A 251 0.77 -16.16 -6.22
C ALA A 251 2.01 -15.25 -6.41
N PRO A 252 2.18 -14.60 -7.59
CA PRO A 252 3.27 -13.64 -7.78
C PRO A 252 3.19 -12.55 -6.70
N SER A 253 4.32 -12.27 -6.06
CA SER A 253 4.42 -11.30 -4.97
C SER A 253 3.93 -9.94 -5.47
N LYS A 254 2.91 -9.35 -4.84
CA LYS A 254 2.43 -8.01 -5.21
C LYS A 254 3.53 -6.99 -4.93
N VAL A 255 4.04 -6.32 -5.97
CA VAL A 255 5.05 -5.26 -5.84
C VAL A 255 4.36 -3.89 -5.74
N ILE A 256 4.68 -3.16 -4.67
CA ILE A 256 4.30 -1.75 -4.48
C ILE A 256 5.55 -0.88 -4.55
N GLY A 257 5.41 0.32 -5.10
CA GLY A 257 6.50 1.28 -5.23
C GLY A 257 7.20 1.24 -6.59
N LEU A 258 8.02 2.26 -6.86
CA LEU A 258 8.79 2.36 -8.10
C LEU A 258 10.05 1.48 -8.01
N PRO A 259 10.53 0.92 -9.13
CA PRO A 259 11.84 0.27 -9.16
C PRO A 259 12.93 1.22 -8.65
N VAL A 260 13.77 0.76 -7.73
CA VAL A 260 14.83 1.60 -7.14
C VAL A 260 16.08 1.69 -8.02
N ALA A 261 16.19 0.85 -9.05
CA ALA A 261 17.26 0.88 -10.04
C ALA A 261 16.71 0.72 -11.46
N HIS A 262 17.30 1.44 -12.41
CA HIS A 262 16.99 1.34 -13.83
C HIS A 262 18.08 0.55 -14.57
N GLY A 263 17.74 -0.04 -15.72
CA GLY A 263 18.72 -0.72 -16.58
C GLY A 263 19.17 -2.10 -16.08
N LEU A 264 18.32 -2.83 -15.34
CA LEU A 264 18.62 -4.20 -14.87
C LEU A 264 18.93 -5.20 -16.01
N GLU A 265 18.60 -4.87 -17.26
CA GLU A 265 19.02 -5.63 -18.44
C GLU A 265 20.55 -5.72 -18.57
N LEU A 266 21.27 -4.68 -18.14
CA LEU A 266 22.73 -4.61 -18.15
C LEU A 266 23.37 -5.15 -16.86
N PHE A 267 22.59 -5.71 -15.94
CA PHE A 267 23.10 -6.24 -14.68
C PHE A 267 24.02 -7.44 -14.93
N LYS A 268 25.27 -7.36 -14.44
CA LYS A 268 26.22 -8.48 -14.46
C LYS A 268 26.25 -9.22 -13.15
N ASP A 269 26.40 -10.54 -13.26
CA ASP A 269 26.06 -11.51 -12.22
C ASP A 269 26.93 -11.41 -10.97
N ARG A 270 26.53 -10.54 -10.02
CA ARG A 270 27.08 -10.48 -8.64
C ARG A 270 26.60 -11.66 -7.78
N ALA A 271 26.81 -12.89 -8.24
CA ALA A 271 26.23 -14.10 -7.67
C ALA A 271 26.51 -14.24 -6.16
N GLU A 272 27.75 -14.01 -5.71
CA GLU A 272 28.10 -14.15 -4.29
C GLU A 272 27.32 -13.19 -3.38
N ALA A 273 27.31 -11.89 -3.71
CA ALA A 273 26.58 -10.89 -2.94
C ALA A 273 25.08 -11.13 -2.98
N ARG A 274 24.54 -11.45 -4.17
CA ARG A 274 23.12 -11.75 -4.37
C ARG A 274 22.69 -12.97 -3.55
N ASP A 275 23.47 -14.03 -3.56
CA ASP A 275 23.19 -15.28 -2.84
C ASP A 275 23.37 -15.09 -1.32
N LEU A 276 24.29 -14.22 -0.87
CA LEU A 276 24.43 -13.83 0.53
C LEU A 276 23.22 -13.03 1.02
N ILE A 277 22.75 -12.05 0.24
CA ILE A 277 21.52 -11.30 0.54
C ILE A 277 20.32 -12.26 0.62
N GLY A 278 20.18 -13.17 -0.36
CA GLY A 278 19.12 -14.18 -0.37
C GLY A 278 19.15 -15.08 0.86
N ARG A 279 20.33 -15.55 1.29
CA ARG A 279 20.49 -16.34 2.53
C ARG A 279 20.07 -15.57 3.78
N HIS A 280 20.50 -14.31 3.92
CA HIS A 280 20.12 -13.50 5.08
C HIS A 280 18.64 -13.17 5.09
N LEU A 281 18.07 -12.81 3.95
CA LEU A 281 16.63 -12.55 3.82
C LEU A 281 15.79 -13.81 4.02
N ALA A 282 16.33 -15.01 3.82
CA ALA A 282 15.63 -16.28 4.07
C ALA A 282 15.59 -16.64 5.56
N ASP A 283 16.55 -16.17 6.36
CA ASP A 283 16.66 -16.48 7.79
C ASP A 283 15.58 -15.74 8.61
N PRO A 284 14.69 -16.46 9.34
CA PRO A 284 13.67 -15.83 10.18
C PRO A 284 14.22 -15.08 11.40
N GLY A 285 15.47 -15.32 11.79
CA GLY A 285 16.14 -14.56 12.83
C GLY A 285 16.63 -13.18 12.37
N ILE A 286 16.76 -12.96 11.05
CA ILE A 286 17.21 -11.70 10.48
C ILE A 286 16.01 -10.86 10.05
N ARG A 287 15.96 -9.63 10.55
CA ARG A 287 14.91 -8.65 10.28
C ARG A 287 15.36 -7.56 9.32
N MET A 288 16.66 -7.34 9.20
CA MET A 288 17.23 -6.33 8.32
C MET A 288 18.54 -6.82 7.69
N VAL A 289 18.68 -6.61 6.39
CA VAL A 289 19.91 -6.85 5.63
C VAL A 289 20.36 -5.52 5.04
N THR A 290 21.54 -5.04 5.42
CA THR A 290 22.10 -3.79 4.89
C THR A 290 23.19 -4.09 3.89
N VAL A 291 23.03 -3.62 2.65
CA VAL A 291 24.05 -3.65 1.61
C VAL A 291 24.84 -2.36 1.68
N THR A 292 26.12 -2.45 2.02
CA THR A 292 27.02 -1.30 2.16
C THR A 292 28.09 -1.29 1.06
N GLY A 293 28.72 -0.15 0.84
CA GLY A 293 29.75 0.01 -0.18
C GLY A 293 29.80 1.41 -0.78
N ARG A 294 30.85 1.68 -1.55
CA ARG A 294 31.10 3.00 -2.13
C ARG A 294 30.04 3.40 -3.16
N ARG A 295 29.99 4.69 -3.50
CA ARG A 295 29.05 5.22 -4.50
C ARG A 295 29.33 4.61 -5.89
N GLY A 296 28.29 4.28 -6.66
CA GLY A 296 28.40 3.70 -8.00
C GLY A 296 28.80 2.21 -8.05
N ILE A 297 29.05 1.55 -6.91
CA ILE A 297 29.48 0.14 -6.85
C ILE A 297 28.39 -0.87 -7.22
N GLY A 298 27.12 -0.45 -7.32
CA GLY A 298 26.00 -1.32 -7.73
C GLY A 298 25.15 -1.90 -6.59
N LYS A 299 25.12 -1.26 -5.40
CA LYS A 299 24.27 -1.66 -4.26
C LYS A 299 22.78 -1.73 -4.63
N SER A 300 22.24 -0.65 -5.18
CA SER A 300 20.83 -0.55 -5.60
C SER A 300 20.51 -1.56 -6.71
N ALA A 301 21.48 -1.80 -7.61
CA ALA A 301 21.31 -2.77 -8.70
C ALA A 301 21.22 -4.22 -8.18
N VAL A 302 22.09 -4.62 -7.22
CA VAL A 302 22.01 -5.97 -6.64
C VAL A 302 20.75 -6.15 -5.79
N ALA A 303 20.35 -5.14 -5.02
CA ALA A 303 19.13 -5.17 -4.22
C ALA A 303 17.88 -5.26 -5.11
N ALA A 304 17.80 -4.43 -6.15
CA ALA A 304 16.72 -4.49 -7.13
C ALA A 304 16.69 -5.84 -7.86
N LYS A 305 17.85 -6.44 -8.16
CA LYS A 305 17.91 -7.77 -8.78
C LYS A 305 17.37 -8.87 -7.87
N VAL A 306 17.66 -8.79 -6.57
CA VAL A 306 17.07 -9.69 -5.55
C VAL A 306 15.56 -9.53 -5.51
N MET A 307 15.04 -8.30 -5.47
CA MET A 307 13.60 -8.05 -5.49
C MET A 307 12.94 -8.58 -6.77
N GLU A 308 13.55 -8.41 -7.94
CA GLU A 308 13.07 -8.95 -9.23
C GLU A 308 12.97 -10.48 -9.22
N LEU A 309 13.95 -11.17 -8.62
CA LEU A 309 13.89 -12.64 -8.46
C LEU A 309 12.74 -13.05 -7.53
N LEU A 310 12.60 -12.38 -6.38
CA LEU A 310 11.53 -12.66 -5.42
C LEU A 310 10.14 -12.37 -6.00
N GLU A 311 10.00 -11.34 -6.84
CA GLU A 311 8.78 -11.03 -7.59
C GLU A 311 8.41 -12.17 -8.53
N ARG A 312 9.41 -12.77 -9.20
CA ARG A 312 9.25 -13.93 -10.10
C ARG A 312 9.04 -15.26 -9.37
N GLY A 313 9.05 -15.26 -8.04
CA GLY A 313 8.90 -16.47 -7.24
C GLY A 313 10.20 -17.28 -7.12
N GLU A 314 11.36 -16.65 -7.31
CA GLU A 314 12.67 -17.29 -7.24
C GLU A 314 13.50 -16.73 -6.07
N TRP A 315 14.07 -17.60 -5.25
CA TRP A 315 15.05 -17.20 -4.25
C TRP A 315 16.45 -17.12 -4.88
N PRO A 316 17.27 -16.09 -4.55
CA PRO A 316 18.65 -16.08 -4.99
C PRO A 316 19.47 -17.23 -4.40
N GLY A 317 20.35 -17.81 -5.22
CA GLY A 317 21.21 -18.91 -4.82
C GLY A 317 20.43 -20.18 -4.51
N HIS A 318 20.79 -20.86 -3.42
CA HIS A 318 20.19 -22.13 -2.99
C HIS A 318 19.28 -21.98 -1.76
N ALA A 319 18.85 -20.75 -1.46
CA ALA A 319 18.01 -20.47 -0.31
C ALA A 319 16.61 -21.09 -0.49
N GLN A 320 16.10 -21.72 0.58
CA GLN A 320 14.77 -22.31 0.61
C GLN A 320 13.95 -21.67 1.74
N ALA A 321 13.18 -20.63 1.41
CA ALA A 321 12.28 -19.95 2.33
C ALA A 321 10.89 -19.74 1.67
N PRO A 322 9.83 -19.47 2.46
CA PRO A 322 8.54 -19.06 1.90
C PRO A 322 8.72 -17.86 0.99
N LEU A 323 8.01 -17.81 -0.13
CA LEU A 323 8.04 -16.64 -0.99
C LEU A 323 7.33 -15.46 -0.33
N PRO A 324 7.76 -14.22 -0.59
CA PRO A 324 7.10 -13.05 -0.03
C PRO A 324 5.64 -12.95 -0.48
N ALA A 325 4.73 -12.67 0.44
CA ALA A 325 3.34 -12.34 0.12
C ALA A 325 3.18 -10.92 -0.46
N GLY A 326 4.17 -10.05 -0.21
CA GLY A 326 4.23 -8.72 -0.78
C GLY A 326 5.65 -8.17 -0.76
N LEU A 327 5.94 -7.34 -1.77
CA LEU A 327 7.20 -6.65 -1.96
C LEU A 327 6.94 -5.14 -1.99
N VAL A 328 7.74 -4.37 -1.26
CA VAL A 328 7.61 -2.92 -1.21
C VAL A 328 8.95 -2.29 -1.57
N ASN A 329 8.96 -1.37 -2.53
CA ASN A 329 10.15 -0.64 -2.96
C ASN A 329 10.03 0.83 -2.56
N LEU A 330 10.96 1.28 -1.72
CA LEU A 330 11.09 2.66 -1.28
C LEU A 330 12.50 3.16 -1.60
N SER A 331 12.62 4.41 -2.05
CA SER A 331 13.91 5.07 -2.21
C SER A 331 13.79 6.52 -1.80
N THR A 332 14.76 7.03 -1.06
CA THR A 332 14.84 8.45 -0.69
C THR A 332 14.90 9.36 -1.93
N ARG A 333 15.27 8.80 -3.09
CA ARG A 333 15.48 9.50 -4.36
C ARG A 333 14.34 9.33 -5.38
N THR A 334 13.28 8.59 -5.06
CA THR A 334 12.10 8.47 -5.94
C THR A 334 10.82 8.91 -5.24
N SER A 335 10.20 8.03 -4.48
CA SER A 335 8.95 8.26 -3.73
C SER A 335 9.19 8.82 -2.33
N GLY A 336 10.44 8.86 -1.87
CA GLY A 336 10.79 9.17 -0.50
C GLY A 336 10.66 7.96 0.42
N VAL A 337 11.19 8.10 1.64
CA VAL A 337 11.09 7.13 2.74
C VAL A 337 10.54 7.87 3.95
N SER A 338 9.48 7.36 4.57
CA SER A 338 8.90 7.84 5.83
C SER A 338 8.11 6.70 6.45
N LEU A 339 7.83 6.76 7.75
CA LEU A 339 6.96 5.78 8.42
C LEU A 339 5.63 5.64 7.67
N GLU A 340 5.00 6.75 7.37
CA GLU A 340 3.68 6.77 6.76
C GLU A 340 3.67 6.15 5.36
N ARG A 341 4.68 6.46 4.54
CA ARG A 341 4.83 5.83 3.23
C ARG A 341 5.05 4.33 3.36
N LEU A 342 5.89 3.93 4.30
CA LEU A 342 6.14 2.52 4.59
C LEU A 342 4.84 1.83 5.00
N TYR A 343 4.06 2.46 5.88
CA TYR A 343 2.77 1.96 6.35
C TYR A 343 1.79 1.76 5.20
N PHE A 344 1.54 2.78 4.38
CA PHE A 344 0.58 2.70 3.28
C PHE A 344 1.04 1.78 2.14
N ASP A 345 2.34 1.73 1.83
CA ASP A 345 2.83 0.81 0.79
C ASP A 345 2.73 -0.64 1.25
N CYS A 346 2.96 -0.91 2.53
CA CYS A 346 2.69 -2.21 3.13
C CYS A 346 1.19 -2.54 3.14
N ALA A 347 0.33 -1.59 3.52
CA ALA A 347 -1.12 -1.76 3.48
C ALA A 347 -1.62 -2.10 2.06
N ARG A 348 -1.13 -1.36 1.05
CA ARG A 348 -1.37 -1.63 -0.37
C ARG A 348 -0.89 -3.00 -0.80
N ALA A 349 0.27 -3.45 -0.32
CA ALA A 349 0.82 -4.77 -0.65
C ALA A 349 -0.08 -5.91 -0.15
N MET A 350 -0.89 -5.67 0.90
CA MET A 350 -1.84 -6.64 1.47
C MET A 350 -3.21 -6.69 0.77
N GLY A 351 -3.48 -5.75 -0.15
CA GLY A 351 -4.70 -5.71 -0.96
C GLY A 351 -5.83 -4.83 -0.40
N PRO A 352 -6.88 -4.55 -1.19
CA PRO A 352 -7.83 -3.47 -0.93
C PRO A 352 -8.60 -3.57 0.40
N ALA A 353 -8.92 -4.79 0.85
CA ALA A 353 -9.62 -4.99 2.11
C ALA A 353 -8.76 -4.64 3.34
N HIS A 354 -7.49 -5.07 3.34
CA HIS A 354 -6.53 -4.71 4.38
C HIS A 354 -6.16 -3.23 4.28
N GLU A 355 -6.01 -2.71 3.06
CA GLU A 355 -5.72 -1.30 2.81
C GLU A 355 -6.79 -0.38 3.40
N ALA A 356 -8.07 -0.61 3.12
CA ALA A 356 -9.17 0.20 3.66
C ALA A 356 -9.17 0.21 5.20
N ARG A 357 -9.06 -0.96 5.84
CA ARG A 357 -9.00 -1.07 7.30
C ARG A 357 -7.78 -0.35 7.89
N LEU A 358 -6.60 -0.51 7.28
CA LEU A 358 -5.37 0.10 7.80
C LEU A 358 -5.36 1.62 7.58
N LEU A 359 -6.01 2.12 6.53
CA LEU A 359 -6.25 3.55 6.37
C LEU A 359 -7.15 4.11 7.48
N GLU A 360 -8.18 3.37 7.90
CA GLU A 360 -9.01 3.74 9.07
C GLU A 360 -8.18 3.74 10.37
N VAL A 361 -7.34 2.71 10.59
CA VAL A 361 -6.43 2.65 11.74
C VAL A 361 -5.44 3.82 11.73
N TRP A 362 -4.91 4.18 10.57
CA TRP A 362 -3.99 5.31 10.42
C TRP A 362 -4.67 6.65 10.69
N ALA A 363 -5.91 6.83 10.23
CA ALA A 363 -6.72 8.02 10.48
C ALA A 363 -7.20 8.13 11.94
N ALA A 364 -7.30 7.00 12.65
CA ALA A 364 -7.66 7.00 14.06
C ALA A 364 -6.60 7.71 14.93
N ASN A 365 -7.06 8.37 15.99
CA ASN A 365 -6.21 9.04 16.97
C ASN A 365 -5.54 8.03 17.91
N ARG A 366 -4.57 7.27 17.39
CA ARG A 366 -3.79 6.26 18.12
C ARG A 366 -2.30 6.59 18.14
N PRO A 367 -1.56 6.15 19.17
CA PRO A 367 -0.10 6.20 19.16
C PRO A 367 0.49 5.50 17.93
N VAL A 368 1.58 6.05 17.40
CA VAL A 368 2.31 5.48 16.25
C VAL A 368 2.71 4.01 16.44
N PRO A 369 3.25 3.57 17.60
CA PRO A 369 3.58 2.16 17.83
C PRO A 369 2.37 1.23 17.68
N ASP A 370 1.19 1.64 18.17
CA ASP A 370 -0.03 0.84 18.09
C ASP A 370 -0.49 0.69 16.63
N LYS A 371 -0.34 1.74 15.83
CA LYS A 371 -0.61 1.67 14.38
C LYS A 371 0.32 0.66 13.73
N ILE A 372 1.63 0.71 14.02
CA ILE A 372 2.63 -0.20 13.47
C ILE A 372 2.37 -1.65 13.90
N ASP A 373 1.95 -1.87 15.15
CA ASP A 373 1.60 -3.19 15.65
C ASP A 373 0.38 -3.77 14.92
N GLU A 374 -0.66 -2.97 14.63
CA GLU A 374 -1.80 -3.39 13.79
C GLU A 374 -1.36 -3.71 12.35
N LEU A 375 -0.41 -2.96 11.79
CA LEU A 375 0.17 -3.26 10.47
C LEU A 375 0.86 -4.63 10.49
N PHE A 376 1.69 -4.90 11.50
CA PHE A 376 2.37 -6.19 11.64
C PHE A 376 1.40 -7.34 11.94
N ALA A 377 0.38 -7.10 12.75
CA ALA A 377 -0.69 -8.06 13.00
C ALA A 377 -1.45 -8.41 11.72
N ALA A 378 -1.73 -7.43 10.85
CA ALA A 378 -2.37 -7.65 9.56
C ALA A 378 -1.48 -8.48 8.61
N MET A 379 -0.16 -8.33 8.65
CA MET A 379 0.77 -9.17 7.89
C MET A 379 0.72 -10.65 8.36
N GLY A 380 0.61 -10.86 9.67
CA GLY A 380 0.60 -12.19 10.28
C GLY A 380 1.94 -12.93 10.08
N ASP A 381 1.88 -14.24 9.83
CA ASP A 381 3.07 -15.08 9.61
C ASP A 381 3.61 -15.03 8.16
N ARG A 382 3.04 -14.16 7.31
CA ARG A 382 3.43 -14.04 5.90
C ARG A 382 4.70 -13.22 5.77
N LEU A 383 5.61 -13.65 4.90
CA LEU A 383 6.83 -12.89 4.63
C LEU A 383 6.51 -11.66 3.77
N PHE A 384 6.85 -10.47 4.25
CA PHE A 384 6.92 -9.25 3.43
C PHE A 384 8.36 -8.79 3.36
N VAL A 385 8.82 -8.36 2.18
CA VAL A 385 10.16 -7.78 2.01
C VAL A 385 10.04 -6.33 1.57
N ILE A 386 10.68 -5.44 2.31
CA ILE A 386 10.68 -4.00 2.05
C ILE A 386 12.10 -3.58 1.68
N LEU A 387 12.29 -3.13 0.44
CA LEU A 387 13.52 -2.52 -0.03
C LEU A 387 13.51 -1.03 0.31
N VAL A 388 14.52 -0.58 1.06
CA VAL A 388 14.78 0.83 1.39
C VAL A 388 16.11 1.25 0.78
N ASP A 389 16.05 1.93 -0.35
CA ASP A 389 17.20 2.34 -1.14
C ASP A 389 17.70 3.76 -0.77
N ASN A 390 19.01 3.93 -0.80
CA ASN A 390 19.76 5.14 -0.38
C ASN A 390 19.41 5.67 1.03
N LEU A 391 19.36 4.77 2.03
CA LEU A 391 18.98 5.17 3.40
C LEU A 391 19.95 6.19 4.01
N GLU A 392 21.18 6.32 3.50
CA GLU A 392 22.15 7.34 3.96
C GLU A 392 21.59 8.77 3.93
N ASP A 393 20.62 9.06 3.06
CA ASP A 393 20.00 10.39 2.96
C ASP A 393 19.07 10.69 4.15
N ARG A 394 18.85 9.71 5.05
CA ARG A 394 18.10 9.81 6.32
C ARG A 394 18.95 9.48 7.53
N LEU A 395 20.27 9.48 7.38
CA LEU A 395 21.20 9.25 8.47
C LEU A 395 21.87 10.55 8.90
N LEU A 396 21.93 10.75 10.21
CA LEU A 396 22.82 11.71 10.84
C LEU A 396 24.28 11.26 10.67
N ASP A 397 25.22 12.18 10.87
CA ASP A 397 26.67 11.91 10.75
C ASP A 397 27.17 10.76 11.65
N ASP A 398 26.42 10.43 12.71
CA ASP A 398 26.74 9.33 13.63
C ASP A 398 26.10 7.98 13.26
N GLY A 399 25.39 7.91 12.14
CA GLY A 399 24.75 6.72 11.59
C GLY A 399 23.37 6.38 12.17
N ARG A 400 22.76 7.28 12.97
CA ARG A 400 21.36 7.16 13.44
C ARG A 400 20.39 7.81 12.44
N LEU A 401 19.12 7.41 12.50
CA LEU A 401 18.07 8.02 11.67
C LEU A 401 17.81 9.48 12.09
N ASP A 402 17.50 10.34 11.12
CA ASP A 402 17.14 11.75 11.33
C ASP A 402 15.63 11.99 11.56
N ASP A 403 14.81 10.95 11.37
CA ASP A 403 13.36 10.96 11.46
C ASP A 403 12.90 10.07 12.64
N GLU A 404 12.24 10.66 13.63
CA GLU A 404 11.79 10.00 14.86
C GLU A 404 10.66 8.97 14.61
N GLU A 405 9.78 9.20 13.63
CA GLU A 405 8.73 8.24 13.26
C GLU A 405 9.34 7.02 12.58
N LEU A 406 10.32 7.25 11.70
CA LEU A 406 11.05 6.18 11.05
C LEU A 406 11.90 5.39 12.06
N ASP A 407 12.53 6.07 13.04
CA ASP A 407 13.24 5.40 14.13
C ASP A 407 12.29 4.53 14.97
N THR A 408 11.09 5.04 15.27
CA THR A 408 10.02 4.28 15.95
C THR A 408 9.63 3.02 15.18
N PHE A 409 9.49 3.11 13.84
CA PHE A 409 9.25 1.93 13.00
C PHE A 409 10.33 0.87 13.17
N PHE A 410 11.60 1.28 13.14
CA PHE A 410 12.73 0.37 13.28
C PHE A 410 12.77 -0.25 14.68
N ASP A 411 12.47 0.51 15.75
CA ASP A 411 12.37 -0.05 17.11
C ASP A 411 11.25 -1.09 17.22
N CYS A 412 10.05 -0.80 16.70
CA CYS A 412 8.94 -1.77 16.61
C CYS A 412 9.35 -3.02 15.81
N LEU A 413 10.01 -2.83 14.66
CA LEU A 413 10.53 -3.91 13.82
C LEU A 413 11.46 -4.85 14.59
N PHE A 414 12.29 -4.36 15.52
CA PHE A 414 13.21 -5.22 16.29
C PHE A 414 12.60 -5.84 17.54
N ARG A 415 11.42 -5.39 17.99
CA ARG A 415 10.74 -5.89 19.20
C ARG A 415 9.58 -6.84 18.94
N ALA A 416 8.85 -6.67 17.84
CA ALA A 416 7.68 -7.48 17.51
C ALA A 416 8.05 -8.96 17.22
N ARG A 417 7.06 -9.85 17.29
CA ARG A 417 7.26 -11.30 17.03
C ARG A 417 7.16 -11.66 15.55
N GLY A 418 6.25 -11.04 14.81
CA GLY A 418 6.09 -11.18 13.36
C GLY A 418 6.29 -9.81 12.70
N THR A 419 7.19 -9.72 11.74
CA THR A 419 7.57 -8.45 11.11
C THR A 419 7.92 -8.66 9.64
N PRO A 420 7.85 -7.60 8.82
CA PRO A 420 8.49 -7.61 7.50
C PRO A 420 10.02 -7.76 7.64
N ARG A 421 10.70 -8.10 6.56
CA ARG A 421 12.16 -8.10 6.45
C ARG A 421 12.61 -6.90 5.62
N LEU A 422 13.53 -6.10 6.14
CA LEU A 422 14.10 -4.96 5.44
C LEU A 422 15.33 -5.38 4.62
N LEU A 423 15.37 -4.96 3.35
CA LEU A 423 16.57 -4.93 2.53
C LEU A 423 16.96 -3.46 2.35
N VAL A 424 18.06 -3.04 2.96
CA VAL A 424 18.51 -1.64 2.97
C VAL A 424 19.74 -1.50 2.10
N THR A 425 19.84 -0.44 1.30
CA THR A 425 21.13 -0.06 0.70
C THR A 425 21.59 1.26 1.30
N SER A 426 22.86 1.33 1.68
CA SER A 426 23.44 2.56 2.23
C SER A 426 24.92 2.71 1.88
N GLN A 427 25.43 3.94 1.83
CA GLN A 427 26.88 4.19 1.81
C GLN A 427 27.52 4.04 3.19
N LEU A 428 26.76 4.30 4.26
CA LEU A 428 27.20 4.22 5.65
C LEU A 428 26.43 3.11 6.38
N PRO A 429 27.09 2.28 7.21
CA PRO A 429 26.38 1.29 7.99
C PRO A 429 25.46 1.96 9.02
N LEU A 430 24.24 1.43 9.18
CA LEU A 430 23.29 1.90 10.17
C LEU A 430 23.78 1.55 11.58
N ARG A 431 23.82 2.54 12.49
CA ARG A 431 24.32 2.31 13.85
C ARG A 431 23.25 1.71 14.75
N LEU A 432 23.24 0.39 14.88
CA LEU A 432 22.33 -0.32 15.78
C LEU A 432 22.88 -0.48 17.22
N PRO A 433 22.01 -0.41 18.25
CA PRO A 433 22.33 -0.83 19.61
C PRO A 433 22.87 -2.28 19.65
N PRO A 434 23.82 -2.61 20.55
CA PRO A 434 24.46 -3.93 20.60
C PRO A 434 23.49 -5.11 20.67
N GLU A 435 22.41 -4.98 21.45
CA GLU A 435 21.36 -5.99 21.60
C GLU A 435 20.56 -6.28 20.31
N LEU A 436 20.50 -5.33 19.37
CA LEU A 436 19.74 -5.45 18.14
C LEU A 436 20.56 -6.01 16.97
N ARG A 437 21.90 -5.95 17.06
CA ARG A 437 22.81 -6.43 15.99
C ARG A 437 22.59 -7.89 15.59
N ARG A 438 22.12 -8.73 16.51
CA ARG A 438 21.81 -10.14 16.23
C ARG A 438 20.66 -10.34 15.24
N PHE A 439 19.83 -9.32 15.03
CA PHE A 439 18.69 -9.33 14.12
C PHE A 439 19.00 -8.65 12.78
N ALA A 440 20.24 -8.19 12.58
CA ALA A 440 20.67 -7.50 11.38
C ALA A 440 21.87 -8.22 10.74
N ALA A 441 21.92 -8.21 9.42
CA ALA A 441 23.05 -8.71 8.64
C ALA A 441 23.59 -7.60 7.74
N GLU A 442 24.88 -7.64 7.44
CA GLU A 442 25.54 -6.68 6.55
C GLU A 442 26.21 -7.41 5.38
N VAL A 443 26.04 -6.88 4.18
CA VAL A 443 26.67 -7.35 2.94
C VAL A 443 27.48 -6.19 2.36
N GLU A 444 28.80 -6.23 2.57
CA GLU A 444 29.71 -5.21 2.07
C GLU A 444 30.09 -5.49 0.61
N LEU A 445 29.91 -4.50 -0.25
CA LEU A 445 30.43 -4.49 -1.62
C LEU A 445 31.73 -3.69 -1.66
N SER A 446 32.85 -4.37 -1.37
CA SER A 446 34.20 -3.80 -1.41
C SER A 446 34.75 -3.61 -2.82
N ASP A 447 34.42 -4.55 -3.72
CA ASP A 447 35.01 -4.66 -5.05
C ASP A 447 34.02 -4.38 -6.18
N GLY A 448 34.58 -3.95 -7.31
CA GLY A 448 33.86 -3.84 -8.59
C GLY A 448 33.45 -5.20 -9.15
N LEU A 449 32.93 -5.21 -10.37
CA LEU A 449 32.62 -6.46 -11.06
C LEU A 449 33.90 -7.26 -11.32
N PRO A 450 33.83 -8.61 -11.27
CA PRO A 450 34.92 -9.46 -11.71
C PRO A 450 35.37 -9.12 -13.14
N PRO A 451 36.64 -9.37 -13.51
CA PRO A 451 37.15 -8.94 -14.81
C PRO A 451 36.36 -9.47 -16.01
N ALA A 452 35.97 -10.75 -16.00
CA ALA A 452 35.18 -11.35 -17.08
C ALA A 452 33.79 -10.68 -17.24
N GLU A 453 33.12 -10.39 -16.13
CA GLU A 453 31.84 -9.69 -16.11
C GLU A 453 31.97 -8.23 -16.55
N SER A 454 33.05 -7.57 -16.13
CA SER A 454 33.35 -6.19 -16.53
C SER A 454 33.58 -6.08 -18.04
N VAL A 455 34.36 -7.00 -18.63
CA VAL A 455 34.55 -7.08 -20.09
C VAL A 455 33.23 -7.37 -20.79
N ALA A 456 32.43 -8.30 -20.27
CA ALA A 456 31.11 -8.59 -20.80
C ALA A 456 30.18 -7.37 -20.71
N LEU A 457 30.30 -6.53 -19.67
CA LEU A 457 29.55 -5.28 -19.54
C LEU A 457 30.00 -4.28 -20.60
N LEU A 458 31.30 -4.04 -20.76
CA LEU A 458 31.82 -3.13 -21.79
C LEU A 458 31.34 -3.51 -23.20
N ARG A 459 31.33 -4.82 -23.52
CA ARG A 459 30.80 -5.32 -24.80
C ARG A 459 29.29 -5.13 -24.93
N GLU A 460 28.54 -5.39 -23.88
CA GLU A 460 27.09 -5.17 -23.89
C GLU A 460 26.73 -3.68 -24.00
N LEU A 461 27.55 -2.85 -23.40
CA LEU A 461 27.55 -1.40 -23.51
C LEU A 461 27.95 -0.92 -24.93
N ASP A 462 28.35 -1.76 -25.88
CA ASP A 462 28.57 -1.35 -27.28
C ASP A 462 27.91 -2.36 -28.24
N GLN A 463 26.68 -2.78 -27.92
CA GLN A 463 25.94 -3.76 -28.73
C GLN A 463 25.72 -3.32 -30.18
N ASP A 464 25.64 -2.01 -30.45
CA ASP A 464 25.52 -1.46 -31.80
C ASP A 464 26.87 -1.36 -32.55
N GLY A 465 27.98 -1.62 -31.85
CA GLY A 465 29.35 -1.62 -32.37
C GLY A 465 29.86 -0.23 -32.77
N THR A 466 29.17 0.83 -32.36
CA THR A 466 29.49 2.20 -32.78
C THR A 466 30.77 2.74 -32.14
N LEU A 467 31.17 2.19 -31.00
CA LEU A 467 32.36 2.62 -30.24
C LEU A 467 33.57 1.72 -30.46
N GLY A 468 33.44 0.69 -31.28
CA GLY A 468 34.57 -0.15 -31.69
C GLY A 468 35.02 -1.17 -30.63
N VAL A 469 34.22 -1.42 -29.59
CA VAL A 469 34.59 -2.32 -28.47
C VAL A 469 34.67 -3.77 -28.92
N ALA A 470 33.85 -4.17 -29.89
CA ALA A 470 33.86 -5.52 -30.44
C ALA A 470 35.19 -5.87 -31.13
N GLN A 471 35.96 -4.87 -31.57
CA GLN A 471 37.24 -5.02 -32.23
C GLN A 471 38.43 -5.05 -31.27
N LEU A 472 38.23 -4.69 -29.98
CA LEU A 472 39.26 -4.70 -28.95
C LEU A 472 39.47 -6.12 -28.40
N SER A 473 40.72 -6.44 -28.08
CA SER A 473 41.09 -7.70 -27.43
C SER A 473 40.64 -7.75 -25.97
N ASP A 474 40.49 -8.97 -25.43
CA ASP A 474 40.19 -9.15 -24.00
C ASP A 474 41.27 -8.49 -23.11
N GLU A 475 42.53 -8.44 -23.57
CA GLU A 475 43.64 -7.84 -22.82
C GLU A 475 43.52 -6.32 -22.71
N GLU A 476 43.16 -5.63 -23.81
CA GLU A 476 42.93 -4.18 -23.83
C GLU A 476 41.73 -3.79 -22.95
N LEU A 477 40.64 -4.56 -23.04
CA LEU A 477 39.45 -4.35 -22.20
C LEU A 477 39.76 -4.62 -20.73
N LEU A 478 40.51 -5.67 -20.41
CA LEU A 478 40.90 -5.99 -19.04
C LEU A 478 41.80 -4.91 -18.45
N HIS A 479 42.73 -4.35 -19.22
CA HIS A 479 43.56 -3.23 -18.78
C HIS A 479 42.71 -2.00 -18.42
N ALA A 480 41.68 -1.68 -19.22
CA ALA A 480 40.72 -0.61 -18.90
C ALA A 480 39.94 -0.90 -17.60
N VAL A 481 39.45 -2.14 -17.46
CA VAL A 481 38.71 -2.60 -16.28
C VAL A 481 39.53 -2.45 -15.01
N VAL A 482 40.82 -2.84 -15.04
CA VAL A 482 41.73 -2.73 -13.91
C VAL A 482 41.92 -1.27 -13.49
N ARG A 483 42.06 -0.35 -14.45
CA ARG A 483 42.23 1.09 -14.16
C ARG A 483 41.01 1.73 -13.50
N VAL A 484 39.80 1.24 -13.79
CA VAL A 484 38.56 1.73 -13.16
C VAL A 484 38.05 0.82 -12.04
N HIS A 485 38.88 -0.13 -11.60
CA HIS A 485 38.58 -1.10 -10.54
C HIS A 485 37.28 -1.90 -10.75
N GLY A 486 36.86 -2.12 -12.01
CA GLY A 486 35.63 -2.84 -12.35
C GLY A 486 34.34 -2.19 -11.83
N VAL A 487 34.36 -0.93 -11.38
CA VAL A 487 33.16 -0.26 -10.84
C VAL A 487 32.14 -0.07 -11.96
N PRO A 488 30.90 -0.61 -11.86
CA PRO A 488 29.92 -0.56 -12.96
C PRO A 488 29.69 0.84 -13.51
N ARG A 489 29.47 1.83 -12.63
CA ARG A 489 29.26 3.22 -13.07
C ARG A 489 30.49 3.82 -13.74
N ALA A 490 31.71 3.45 -13.35
CA ALA A 490 32.92 3.92 -14.03
C ALA A 490 33.05 3.33 -15.44
N LEU A 491 32.70 2.04 -15.61
CA LEU A 491 32.69 1.39 -16.92
C LEU A 491 31.67 2.06 -17.86
N GLU A 492 30.47 2.37 -17.36
CA GLU A 492 29.46 3.13 -18.12
C GLU A 492 29.94 4.54 -18.49
N LEU A 493 30.56 5.25 -17.54
CA LEU A 493 31.10 6.59 -17.79
C LEU A 493 32.24 6.58 -18.81
N LEU A 494 33.11 5.58 -18.75
CA LEU A 494 34.19 5.37 -19.71
C LEU A 494 33.65 5.09 -21.13
N MET A 495 32.65 4.21 -21.24
CA MET A 495 31.99 3.92 -22.51
C MET A 495 31.30 5.12 -23.10
N GLY A 496 30.61 5.90 -22.27
CA GLY A 496 30.04 7.14 -22.78
C GLY A 496 31.12 8.13 -23.22
N ALA A 497 32.31 8.18 -22.58
CA ALA A 497 33.36 9.15 -22.91
C ALA A 497 33.90 8.92 -24.32
N MET A 498 33.98 7.66 -24.75
CA MET A 498 34.27 7.29 -26.14
C MET A 498 33.18 7.78 -27.11
N ALA A 499 31.93 7.88 -26.66
CA ALA A 499 30.78 8.32 -27.46
C ALA A 499 30.60 9.85 -27.57
N ASP A 500 31.45 10.63 -26.87
CA ASP A 500 31.27 12.08 -26.69
C ASP A 500 31.72 12.89 -27.93
N ASP A 501 32.90 12.58 -28.48
CA ASP A 501 33.40 13.23 -29.70
C ASP A 501 32.99 12.44 -30.94
N THR A 502 31.94 12.90 -31.63
CA THR A 502 31.38 12.23 -32.80
C THR A 502 32.24 12.40 -34.06
N LEU A 503 33.24 13.29 -34.03
CA LEU A 503 34.12 13.57 -35.17
C LEU A 503 35.48 12.86 -35.05
N MET A 504 36.01 12.72 -33.83
CA MET A 504 37.30 12.06 -33.58
C MET A 504 37.18 10.67 -32.95
N LEU A 505 36.04 10.32 -32.30
CA LEU A 505 35.77 9.06 -31.58
C LEU A 505 37.04 8.52 -30.89
N PRO A 506 37.46 9.11 -29.75
CA PRO A 506 38.71 8.73 -29.09
C PRO A 506 38.72 7.24 -28.75
N THR A 507 39.88 6.62 -28.90
CA THR A 507 40.05 5.21 -28.54
C THR A 507 39.97 5.02 -27.03
N LEU A 508 39.75 3.78 -26.60
CA LEU A 508 39.79 3.43 -25.18
C LEU A 508 41.12 3.84 -24.52
N GLU A 509 42.23 3.78 -25.26
CA GLU A 509 43.55 4.17 -24.78
C GLU A 509 43.65 5.70 -24.59
N ASP A 510 43.18 6.49 -25.56
CA ASP A 510 43.15 7.97 -25.48
C ASP A 510 42.38 8.44 -24.24
N VAL A 511 41.24 7.81 -23.97
CA VAL A 511 40.43 8.06 -22.78
C VAL A 511 41.23 7.70 -21.52
N LEU A 512 41.79 6.49 -21.44
CA LEU A 512 42.51 6.03 -20.24
C LEU A 512 43.79 6.81 -19.92
N GLU A 513 44.49 7.37 -20.91
CA GLU A 513 45.67 8.21 -20.67
C GLU A 513 45.32 9.51 -19.94
N ASP A 514 44.18 10.13 -20.26
CA ASP A 514 43.71 11.40 -19.67
C ASP A 514 43.30 11.27 -18.17
N PHE A 515 42.90 10.07 -17.73
CA PHE A 515 42.29 9.84 -16.39
C PHE A 515 43.21 9.25 -15.31
N THR A 516 44.44 8.84 -15.65
CA THR A 516 45.30 8.02 -14.76
C THR A 516 45.86 8.69 -13.50
N LEU A 517 45.62 9.99 -13.29
CA LEU A 517 46.25 10.77 -12.21
C LEU A 517 45.32 11.11 -11.02
N ARG A 518 44.08 10.61 -10.97
CA ARG A 518 43.06 11.05 -9.98
C ARG A 518 42.79 10.01 -8.88
N GLY A 519 42.51 10.49 -7.66
CA GLY A 519 42.28 9.66 -6.48
C GLY A 519 40.89 8.98 -6.39
N ASP A 520 39.84 9.60 -6.96
CA ASP A 520 38.52 8.99 -7.14
C ASP A 520 38.18 8.99 -8.63
N VAL A 521 38.27 7.81 -9.24
CA VAL A 521 38.08 7.61 -10.68
C VAL A 521 36.63 7.87 -11.09
N VAL A 522 35.65 7.48 -10.27
CA VAL A 522 34.22 7.60 -10.62
C VAL A 522 33.79 9.07 -10.58
N ALA A 523 34.10 9.76 -9.48
CA ALA A 523 33.78 11.19 -9.34
C ALA A 523 34.58 12.04 -10.34
N GLY A 524 35.84 11.68 -10.59
CA GLY A 524 36.69 12.33 -11.58
C GLY A 524 36.13 12.22 -13.01
N LEU A 525 35.68 11.03 -13.41
CA LEU A 525 35.05 10.80 -14.72
C LEU A 525 33.73 11.56 -14.84
N ALA A 526 32.87 11.51 -13.82
CA ALA A 526 31.61 12.24 -13.83
C ALA A 526 31.80 13.76 -13.96
N GLN A 527 32.75 14.33 -13.21
CA GLN A 527 33.09 15.76 -13.24
C GLN A 527 33.59 16.21 -14.61
N ASP A 528 34.52 15.44 -15.19
CA ASP A 528 35.09 15.76 -16.50
C ASP A 528 34.01 15.77 -17.58
N ARG A 529 33.13 14.76 -17.57
CA ARG A 529 32.03 14.65 -18.52
C ARG A 529 31.03 15.78 -18.39
N TYR A 530 30.61 16.10 -17.17
CA TYR A 530 29.75 17.26 -16.91
C TYR A 530 30.36 18.57 -17.45
N GLN A 531 31.67 18.75 -17.33
CA GLN A 531 32.39 19.92 -17.86
C GLN A 531 32.48 19.95 -19.39
N ARG A 532 32.53 18.79 -20.06
CA ARG A 532 32.57 18.70 -21.54
C ARG A 532 31.20 18.90 -22.19
N LEU A 533 30.09 18.74 -21.45
CA LEU A 533 28.74 18.94 -22.00
C LEU A 533 28.58 20.33 -22.62
N GLY A 534 27.96 20.37 -23.81
CA GLY A 534 27.45 21.60 -24.39
C GLY A 534 26.41 22.26 -23.50
N THR A 535 26.20 23.57 -23.68
CA THR A 535 25.34 24.39 -22.82
C THR A 535 23.93 23.79 -22.66
N ASP A 536 23.29 23.39 -23.76
CA ASP A 536 21.91 22.88 -23.75
C ASP A 536 21.78 21.55 -22.99
N SER A 537 22.67 20.59 -23.28
CA SER A 537 22.74 19.31 -22.57
C SER A 537 23.02 19.49 -21.09
N ARG A 538 23.91 20.43 -20.73
CA ARG A 538 24.21 20.73 -19.32
C ARG A 538 22.99 21.34 -18.62
N SER A 539 22.28 22.26 -19.27
CA SER A 539 21.06 22.88 -18.73
C SER A 539 19.95 21.86 -18.48
N VAL A 540 19.71 20.96 -19.43
CA VAL A 540 18.73 19.86 -19.26
C VAL A 540 19.14 18.90 -18.14
N LEU A 541 20.43 18.55 -18.06
CA LEU A 541 20.94 17.70 -16.98
C LEU A 541 20.76 18.39 -15.61
N ASN A 542 21.02 19.69 -15.53
CA ASN A 542 20.84 20.49 -14.31
C ASN A 542 19.38 20.54 -13.84
N VAL A 543 18.42 20.62 -14.76
CA VAL A 543 16.99 20.54 -14.43
C VAL A 543 16.66 19.19 -13.80
N LEU A 544 17.13 18.08 -14.37
CA LEU A 544 16.96 16.74 -13.80
C LEU A 544 17.66 16.60 -12.44
N ALA A 545 18.82 17.23 -12.27
CA ALA A 545 19.55 17.29 -11.01
C ALA A 545 18.79 18.04 -9.91
N VAL A 546 18.06 19.11 -10.26
CA VAL A 546 17.18 19.86 -9.33
C VAL A 546 15.95 19.05 -8.94
N LEU A 547 15.31 18.41 -9.93
CA LEU A 547 14.11 17.57 -9.71
C LEU A 547 14.40 16.34 -8.84
N ARG A 548 15.64 15.83 -8.88
CA ARG A 548 16.15 14.68 -8.08
C ARG A 548 15.33 13.40 -8.19
N THR A 549 14.39 13.35 -9.12
CA THR A 549 13.42 12.27 -9.30
C THR A 549 13.20 12.05 -10.80
N PRO A 550 12.80 10.85 -11.22
CA PRO A 550 12.49 10.59 -12.62
C PRO A 550 11.41 11.56 -13.13
N ALA A 551 11.69 12.23 -14.25
CA ALA A 551 10.84 13.29 -14.77
C ALA A 551 10.36 12.97 -16.19
N PRO A 552 9.07 13.20 -16.51
CA PRO A 552 8.61 13.12 -17.89
C PRO A 552 9.24 14.25 -18.71
N ARG A 553 9.35 14.05 -20.04
CA ARG A 553 9.86 15.07 -20.96
C ARG A 553 9.14 16.41 -20.80
N GLU A 554 7.81 16.37 -20.64
CA GLU A 554 6.97 17.56 -20.48
C GLU A 554 7.39 18.43 -19.28
N ALA A 555 7.77 17.82 -18.15
CA ALA A 555 8.22 18.56 -16.98
C ALA A 555 9.52 19.33 -17.27
N VAL A 556 10.47 18.67 -17.94
CA VAL A 556 11.75 19.27 -18.35
C VAL A 556 11.50 20.41 -19.36
N GLU A 557 10.69 20.16 -20.38
CA GLU A 557 10.29 21.15 -21.39
C GLU A 557 9.61 22.36 -20.76
N TRP A 558 8.71 22.15 -19.81
CA TRP A 558 7.99 23.24 -19.15
C TRP A 558 8.91 24.07 -18.24
N ILE A 559 9.78 23.43 -17.45
CA ILE A 559 10.71 24.13 -16.56
C ILE A 559 11.68 24.98 -17.40
N VAL A 560 12.33 24.36 -18.38
CA VAL A 560 13.31 25.03 -19.26
C VAL A 560 12.64 26.12 -20.09
N GLY A 561 11.49 25.84 -20.71
CA GLY A 561 10.81 26.80 -21.57
C GLY A 561 10.37 28.10 -20.88
N GLY A 562 10.29 28.12 -19.54
CA GLY A 562 10.06 29.34 -18.78
C GLY A 562 11.31 30.20 -18.54
N LEU A 563 12.51 29.65 -18.76
CA LEU A 563 13.79 30.30 -18.50
C LEU A 563 14.58 30.52 -19.80
N ASP A 564 14.65 29.49 -20.66
CA ASP A 564 15.28 29.51 -21.98
C ASP A 564 14.39 28.82 -23.02
N PRO A 565 13.46 29.56 -23.66
CA PRO A 565 12.55 29.02 -24.66
C PRO A 565 13.23 28.54 -25.95
N ALA A 566 14.49 28.92 -26.20
CA ALA A 566 15.20 28.57 -27.43
C ALA A 566 15.89 27.19 -27.34
N LEU A 567 16.00 26.62 -26.13
CA LEU A 567 16.69 25.35 -25.89
C LEU A 567 15.90 24.17 -26.49
N ASP A 568 16.54 23.40 -27.37
CA ASP A 568 15.97 22.15 -27.90
C ASP A 568 16.15 21.00 -26.90
N VAL A 569 15.15 20.85 -26.02
CA VAL A 569 15.15 19.85 -24.94
C VAL A 569 15.19 18.43 -25.52
N THR A 570 14.57 18.19 -26.68
CA THR A 570 14.53 16.85 -27.28
C THR A 570 15.90 16.46 -27.84
N ALA A 571 16.60 17.39 -28.49
CA ALA A 571 17.96 17.17 -28.97
C ALA A 571 18.93 16.96 -27.79
N ALA A 572 18.83 17.78 -26.74
CA ALA A 572 19.64 17.66 -25.52
C ALA A 572 19.43 16.32 -24.80
N LEU A 573 18.18 15.90 -24.57
CA LEU A 573 17.88 14.59 -23.95
C LEU A 573 18.42 13.43 -24.79
N SER A 574 18.29 13.51 -26.12
CA SER A 574 18.79 12.49 -27.04
C SER A 574 20.32 12.40 -27.01
N GLY A 575 21.01 13.56 -26.97
CA GLY A 575 22.45 13.64 -26.79
C GLY A 575 22.91 13.01 -25.47
N LEU A 576 22.27 13.37 -24.36
CA LEU A 576 22.57 12.84 -23.02
C LEU A 576 22.33 11.33 -22.88
N LEU A 577 21.29 10.79 -23.52
CA LEU A 577 21.05 9.35 -23.61
C LEU A 577 22.15 8.64 -24.40
N ARG A 578 22.56 9.20 -25.55
CA ARG A 578 23.63 8.65 -26.39
C ARG A 578 24.94 8.50 -25.61
N ILE A 579 25.30 9.51 -24.82
CA ILE A 579 26.54 9.51 -24.01
C ILE A 579 26.37 8.92 -22.61
N ARG A 580 25.19 8.35 -22.30
CA ARG A 580 24.85 7.59 -21.08
C ARG A 580 24.89 8.37 -19.77
N MET A 581 24.61 9.66 -19.85
CA MET A 581 24.37 10.47 -18.66
C MET A 581 22.97 10.25 -18.07
N LEU A 582 22.00 9.82 -18.89
CA LEU A 582 20.62 9.57 -18.47
C LEU A 582 20.21 8.11 -18.69
N SER A 583 19.24 7.66 -17.91
CA SER A 583 18.46 6.46 -18.17
C SER A 583 17.01 6.82 -18.50
N VAL A 584 16.31 5.93 -19.22
CA VAL A 584 14.91 6.10 -19.61
C VAL A 584 14.08 4.91 -19.18
N ASP A 585 12.98 5.16 -18.48
CA ASP A 585 11.93 4.17 -18.27
C ASP A 585 10.88 4.34 -19.38
N ARG A 586 10.79 3.34 -20.26
CA ARG A 586 9.87 3.37 -21.41
C ARG A 586 8.41 3.18 -21.02
N ARG A 587 8.13 2.57 -19.86
CA ARG A 587 6.77 2.32 -19.35
C ARG A 587 6.17 3.61 -18.81
N THR A 588 6.91 4.31 -17.96
CA THR A 588 6.48 5.60 -17.37
C THR A 588 6.84 6.80 -18.24
N ARG A 589 7.68 6.61 -19.27
CA ARG A 589 8.19 7.66 -20.17
C ARG A 589 8.94 8.76 -19.42
N THR A 590 9.68 8.37 -18.39
CA THR A 590 10.46 9.27 -17.54
C THR A 590 11.95 9.11 -17.76
N TYR A 591 12.68 10.22 -17.65
CA TYR A 591 14.13 10.29 -17.70
C TYR A 591 14.67 10.40 -16.27
N ALA A 592 15.69 9.63 -15.96
CA ALA A 592 16.34 9.66 -14.66
C ALA A 592 17.84 9.94 -14.80
N LEU A 593 18.34 10.83 -13.96
CA LEU A 593 19.76 11.11 -13.79
C LEU A 593 20.29 10.25 -12.65
N HIS A 594 21.47 9.65 -12.83
CA HIS A 594 22.06 8.84 -11.76
C HIS A 594 22.34 9.73 -10.53
N PRO A 595 22.05 9.28 -9.30
CA PRO A 595 22.18 10.07 -8.07
C PRO A 595 23.50 10.82 -7.89
N MET A 596 24.61 10.18 -8.23
CA MET A 596 25.94 10.80 -8.17
C MET A 596 26.07 12.00 -9.12
N ASP A 597 25.56 11.87 -10.35
CA ASP A 597 25.65 12.93 -11.35
C ASP A 597 24.66 14.06 -11.02
N ALA A 598 23.52 13.73 -10.40
CA ALA A 598 22.59 14.71 -9.84
C ALA A 598 23.26 15.53 -8.73
N ASP A 599 23.90 14.89 -7.75
CA ASP A 599 24.60 15.60 -6.66
C ASP A 599 25.72 16.48 -7.20
N LEU A 600 26.51 15.97 -8.15
CA LEU A 600 27.59 16.67 -8.81
C LEU A 600 27.09 17.92 -9.56
N ALA A 601 26.11 17.73 -10.45
CA ALA A 601 25.53 18.79 -11.25
C ALA A 601 24.85 19.85 -10.37
N TYR A 602 24.08 19.41 -9.36
CA TYR A 602 23.45 20.30 -8.40
C TYR A 602 24.47 21.09 -7.58
N GLY A 603 25.57 20.45 -7.16
CA GLY A 603 26.68 21.08 -6.46
C GLY A 603 27.42 22.11 -7.32
N ALA A 604 27.57 21.84 -8.62
CA ALA A 604 28.22 22.72 -9.59
C ALA A 604 27.34 23.88 -10.07
N LEU A 605 26.03 23.85 -9.86
CA LEU A 605 25.13 24.93 -10.22
C LEU A 605 25.43 26.22 -9.43
N PRO A 606 25.53 27.39 -10.09
CA PRO A 606 25.59 28.66 -9.38
C PRO A 606 24.29 28.88 -8.59
N ALA A 607 24.38 29.49 -7.41
CA ALA A 607 23.21 29.74 -6.57
C ALA A 607 22.17 30.61 -7.30
N GLU A 608 22.65 31.68 -7.94
CA GLU A 608 21.84 32.69 -8.64
C GLU A 608 22.06 32.66 -10.16
N GLY A 609 21.14 33.29 -10.89
CA GLY A 609 21.19 33.42 -12.35
C GLY A 609 19.97 32.81 -13.05
N LEU A 610 19.86 33.05 -14.37
CA LEU A 610 18.70 32.63 -15.19
C LEU A 610 18.45 31.11 -15.15
N LEU A 611 19.52 30.31 -15.14
CA LEU A 611 19.49 28.86 -14.92
C LEU A 611 20.25 28.47 -13.64
N GLY A 612 20.30 29.39 -12.67
CA GLY A 612 20.87 29.13 -11.35
C GLY A 612 19.98 28.21 -10.52
N ARG A 613 20.55 27.71 -9.42
CA ARG A 613 19.88 26.77 -8.50
C ARG A 613 18.53 27.32 -8.02
N SER A 614 18.50 28.54 -7.49
CA SER A 614 17.27 29.14 -6.95
C SER A 614 16.19 29.30 -8.03
N ALA A 615 16.55 29.71 -9.25
CA ALA A 615 15.60 29.86 -10.35
C ALA A 615 14.99 28.53 -10.80
N LEU A 616 15.82 27.48 -10.92
CA LEU A 616 15.36 26.13 -11.27
C LEU A 616 14.50 25.50 -10.17
N GLU A 617 14.88 25.68 -8.89
CA GLU A 617 14.12 25.23 -7.72
C GLU A 617 12.72 25.88 -7.71
N ARG A 618 12.62 27.20 -7.94
CA ARG A 618 11.31 27.90 -8.07
C ARG A 618 10.45 27.35 -9.20
N ARG A 619 11.03 27.17 -10.39
CA ARG A 619 10.30 26.59 -11.53
C ARG A 619 9.86 25.16 -11.25
N ALA A 620 10.68 24.35 -10.59
CA ALA A 620 10.26 23.01 -10.17
C ALA A 620 9.08 23.07 -9.19
N ALA A 621 9.10 23.98 -8.21
CA ALA A 621 7.98 24.19 -7.30
C ALA A 621 6.68 24.55 -8.04
N GLU A 622 6.76 25.47 -9.01
CA GLU A 622 5.61 25.87 -9.84
C GLU A 622 5.09 24.73 -10.73
N TRP A 623 5.98 23.89 -11.27
CA TRP A 623 5.60 22.69 -12.01
C TRP A 623 4.77 21.75 -11.13
N TYR A 624 5.25 21.48 -9.91
CA TYR A 624 4.53 20.62 -8.99
C TYR A 624 3.21 21.24 -8.54
N ALA A 625 3.17 22.54 -8.26
CA ALA A 625 1.91 23.24 -7.97
C ALA A 625 0.89 23.13 -9.13
N ARG A 626 1.36 23.12 -10.39
CA ARG A 626 0.51 22.96 -11.58
C ARG A 626 -0.11 21.57 -11.69
N ILE A 627 0.64 20.51 -11.38
CA ILE A 627 0.15 19.12 -11.48
C ILE A 627 -0.54 18.64 -10.20
N ALA A 628 -0.53 19.45 -9.15
CA ALA A 628 -1.17 19.14 -7.88
C ALA A 628 -2.69 18.99 -8.06
N PRO A 629 -3.28 17.89 -7.56
CA PRO A 629 -4.72 17.73 -7.60
C PRO A 629 -5.40 18.74 -6.67
N PRO A 630 -6.61 19.21 -7.01
CA PRO A 630 -7.35 20.12 -6.15
C PRO A 630 -7.79 19.43 -4.85
N ARG A 631 -7.98 20.22 -3.78
CA ARG A 631 -8.28 19.72 -2.42
C ARG A 631 -9.40 18.67 -2.35
N ARG A 632 -10.44 18.78 -3.17
CA ARG A 632 -11.58 17.85 -3.22
C ARG A 632 -11.20 16.40 -3.60
N ASP A 633 -10.08 16.24 -4.29
CA ASP A 633 -9.60 14.96 -4.80
C ASP A 633 -8.62 14.29 -3.82
N TRP A 634 -8.26 14.95 -2.72
CA TRP A 634 -7.35 14.39 -1.72
C TRP A 634 -8.06 13.29 -0.91
N ARG A 635 -7.46 12.11 -0.88
CA ARG A 635 -7.89 10.93 -0.11
C ARG A 635 -6.75 10.29 0.66
N THR A 636 -5.55 10.40 0.12
CA THR A 636 -4.32 9.82 0.66
C THR A 636 -3.20 10.85 0.59
N LEU A 637 -2.13 10.62 1.34
CA LEU A 637 -0.96 11.50 1.25
C LEU A 637 -0.32 11.55 -0.13
N ASP A 638 -0.52 10.51 -0.95
CA ASP A 638 -0.01 10.47 -2.31
C ASP A 638 -0.61 11.60 -3.16
N ASP A 639 -1.85 11.99 -2.85
CA ASP A 639 -2.55 13.07 -3.54
C ASP A 639 -1.96 14.46 -3.22
N ILE A 640 -1.25 14.60 -2.09
CA ILE A 640 -0.59 15.86 -1.74
C ILE A 640 0.92 15.87 -2.02
N GLN A 641 1.46 14.84 -2.69
CA GLN A 641 2.90 14.73 -2.94
C GLN A 641 3.44 15.86 -3.80
N ALA A 642 2.65 16.36 -4.76
CA ALA A 642 3.06 17.49 -5.57
C ALA A 642 3.27 18.74 -4.69
N GLN A 643 2.37 19.00 -3.75
CA GLN A 643 2.44 20.12 -2.80
C GLN A 643 3.65 19.95 -1.87
N ARG A 644 3.90 18.74 -1.36
CA ARG A 644 5.09 18.45 -0.53
C ARG A 644 6.40 18.66 -1.30
N ARG A 645 6.46 18.23 -2.55
CA ARG A 645 7.64 18.50 -3.41
C ARG A 645 7.79 19.99 -3.69
N ALA A 646 6.68 20.69 -3.97
CA ALA A 646 6.70 22.13 -4.16
C ALA A 646 7.23 22.84 -2.91
N PHE A 647 6.84 22.41 -1.72
CA PHE A 647 7.39 22.87 -0.44
C PHE A 647 8.91 22.66 -0.37
N ASP A 648 9.41 21.45 -0.61
CA ASP A 648 10.85 21.16 -0.54
C ASP A 648 11.67 22.02 -1.53
N HIS A 649 11.09 22.27 -2.71
CA HIS A 649 11.70 23.14 -3.72
C HIS A 649 11.69 24.62 -3.29
N ARG A 650 10.62 25.12 -2.67
CA ARG A 650 10.56 26.48 -2.10
C ARG A 650 11.57 26.68 -0.98
N VAL A 651 11.68 25.71 -0.06
CA VAL A 651 12.69 25.73 1.01
C VAL A 651 14.11 25.79 0.43
N ARG A 652 14.42 24.95 -0.58
CA ARG A 652 15.73 24.96 -1.27
C ARG A 652 16.01 26.24 -2.04
N ALA A 653 14.98 26.90 -2.58
CA ALA A 653 15.10 28.21 -3.20
C ALA A 653 15.27 29.36 -2.19
N GLY A 654 15.05 29.11 -0.89
CA GLY A 654 15.02 30.12 0.16
C GLY A 654 13.71 30.92 0.24
N ASP A 655 12.66 30.49 -0.47
CA ASP A 655 11.36 31.16 -0.53
C ASP A 655 10.46 30.67 0.63
N MET A 656 10.83 31.04 1.85
CA MET A 656 10.17 30.55 3.07
C MET A 656 8.71 30.99 3.20
N ASP A 657 8.38 32.19 2.70
CA ASP A 657 7.00 32.70 2.71
C ASP A 657 6.08 31.82 1.84
N GLU A 658 6.52 31.46 0.64
CA GLU A 658 5.78 30.55 -0.26
C GLU A 658 5.68 29.12 0.32
N ALA A 659 6.75 28.65 0.97
CA ALA A 659 6.73 27.36 1.64
C ALA A 659 5.73 27.33 2.82
N ALA A 660 5.65 28.42 3.59
CA ALA A 660 4.69 28.60 4.67
C ALA A 660 3.23 28.61 4.16
N LEU A 661 2.97 29.26 3.02
CA LEU A 661 1.64 29.24 2.39
C LEU A 661 1.24 27.83 1.94
N ILE A 662 2.18 27.04 1.41
CA ILE A 662 1.93 25.62 1.08
C ILE A 662 1.59 24.85 2.35
N MET A 663 2.33 25.05 3.44
CA MET A 663 2.02 24.41 4.73
C MET A 663 0.64 24.78 5.26
N GLY A 664 0.24 26.05 5.17
CA GLY A 664 -1.13 26.45 5.54
C GLY A 664 -2.22 25.70 4.77
N ALA A 665 -1.96 25.33 3.51
CA ALA A 665 -2.92 24.62 2.67
C ALA A 665 -3.00 23.10 2.96
N ILE A 666 -1.84 22.45 3.20
CA ILE A 666 -1.77 20.99 3.38
C ILE A 666 -1.71 20.54 4.84
N GLY A 667 -1.19 21.36 5.74
CA GLY A 667 -0.95 21.02 7.15
C GLY A 667 -2.20 20.57 7.90
N PRO A 668 -3.33 21.30 7.85
CA PRO A 668 -4.56 20.84 8.49
C PRO A 668 -5.04 19.47 7.99
N TRP A 669 -4.87 19.20 6.69
CA TRP A 669 -5.23 17.91 6.09
C TRP A 669 -4.28 16.80 6.58
N MET A 670 -2.98 17.07 6.62
CA MET A 670 -1.96 16.15 7.14
C MET A 670 -2.24 15.75 8.60
N VAL A 671 -2.56 16.74 9.44
CA VAL A 671 -2.90 16.51 10.85
C VAL A 671 -4.13 15.62 10.99
N TRP A 672 -5.20 15.92 10.25
CA TRP A 672 -6.46 15.14 10.31
C TRP A 672 -6.29 13.70 9.78
N HIS A 673 -5.36 13.46 8.87
CA HIS A 673 -5.04 12.11 8.38
C HIS A 673 -3.92 11.41 9.17
N GLY A 674 -3.48 11.96 10.32
CA GLY A 674 -2.53 11.31 11.21
C GLY A 674 -1.05 11.59 10.94
N SER A 675 -0.69 12.39 9.94
CA SER A 675 0.69 12.78 9.58
C SER A 675 1.23 13.93 10.45
N VAL A 676 0.91 13.93 11.75
CA VAL A 676 1.11 15.08 12.65
C VAL A 676 2.59 15.44 12.81
N LEU A 677 3.48 14.46 13.02
CA LEU A 677 4.89 14.75 13.23
C LEU A 677 5.58 15.16 11.93
N SER A 678 5.17 14.63 10.78
CA SER A 678 5.64 15.12 9.47
C SER A 678 5.28 16.58 9.25
N ALA A 679 4.03 16.98 9.59
CA ALA A 679 3.63 18.39 9.52
C ALA A 679 4.46 19.26 10.49
N ILE A 680 4.69 18.80 11.73
CA ILE A 680 5.55 19.48 12.71
C ILE A 680 6.97 19.66 12.16
N SER A 681 7.58 18.59 11.63
CA SER A 681 8.94 18.62 11.08
C SER A 681 9.06 19.63 9.93
N MET A 682 8.09 19.63 9.01
CA MET A 682 8.04 20.61 7.92
C MET A 682 7.91 22.04 8.46
N HIS A 683 7.07 22.28 9.47
CA HIS A 683 6.98 23.60 10.11
C HIS A 683 8.31 24.02 10.77
N LEU A 684 9.02 23.12 11.45
CA LEU A 684 10.32 23.41 12.05
C LEU A 684 11.37 23.86 11.02
N THR A 685 11.29 23.42 9.76
CA THR A 685 12.20 23.90 8.70
C THR A 685 12.00 25.37 8.34
N LEU A 686 10.83 25.95 8.65
CA LEU A 686 10.47 27.33 8.34
C LEU A 686 10.82 28.32 9.47
N GLU A 687 11.10 27.81 10.67
CA GLU A 687 11.20 28.59 11.90
C GLU A 687 12.22 29.75 11.75
N GLU A 688 11.84 30.93 12.26
CA GLU A 688 12.62 32.18 12.24
C GLU A 688 12.93 32.79 10.85
N ARG A 689 12.32 32.29 9.75
CA ARG A 689 12.64 32.72 8.38
C ARG A 689 11.47 33.18 7.52
N VAL A 690 10.26 33.23 8.08
CA VAL A 690 9.04 33.73 7.42
C VAL A 690 8.89 35.22 7.73
N ASN A 691 8.83 36.06 6.70
CA ASN A 691 8.84 37.51 6.81
C ASN A 691 7.50 38.14 6.43
N ASP A 692 6.76 37.57 5.49
CA ASP A 692 5.44 38.06 5.09
C ASP A 692 4.40 37.71 6.15
N ASP A 693 3.56 38.68 6.52
CA ASP A 693 2.59 38.50 7.62
C ASP A 693 1.52 37.46 7.30
N ARG A 694 1.11 37.36 6.04
CA ARG A 694 0.11 36.37 5.62
C ARG A 694 0.71 34.96 5.63
N ALA A 695 1.93 34.81 5.13
CA ALA A 695 2.68 33.56 5.21
C ALA A 695 2.94 33.14 6.67
N ARG A 696 3.34 34.10 7.51
CA ARG A 696 3.55 33.88 8.95
C ARG A 696 2.28 33.42 9.63
N LEU A 697 1.14 34.06 9.34
CA LEU A 697 -0.15 33.68 9.88
C LEU A 697 -0.57 32.26 9.47
N ALA A 698 -0.42 31.91 8.18
CA ALA A 698 -0.68 30.56 7.67
C ALA A 698 0.21 29.51 8.35
N HIS A 699 1.49 29.83 8.57
CA HIS A 699 2.42 28.98 9.31
C HIS A 699 2.00 28.79 10.76
N LEU A 700 1.72 29.88 11.50
CA LEU A 700 1.40 29.85 12.92
C LEU A 700 0.12 29.05 13.22
N ILE A 701 -0.95 29.28 12.44
CA ILE A 701 -2.22 28.56 12.63
C ILE A 701 -2.03 27.06 12.34
N SER A 702 -1.47 26.73 11.18
CA SER A 702 -1.25 25.33 10.80
C SER A 702 -0.31 24.60 11.76
N PHE A 703 0.76 25.26 12.21
CA PHE A 703 1.68 24.69 13.19
C PHE A 703 1.03 24.54 14.56
N GLY A 704 0.23 25.52 14.97
CA GLY A 704 -0.58 25.50 16.19
C GLY A 704 -1.49 24.28 16.22
N HIS A 705 -2.20 23.99 15.11
CA HIS A 705 -3.01 22.77 15.00
C HIS A 705 -2.17 21.50 15.08
N ALA A 706 -1.02 21.44 14.39
CA ALA A 706 -0.15 20.27 14.46
C ALA A 706 0.39 20.05 15.90
N ARG A 707 0.77 21.12 16.61
CA ARG A 707 1.22 21.05 18.02
C ARG A 707 0.08 20.74 18.99
N LEU A 708 -1.13 21.22 18.73
CA LEU A 708 -2.33 20.88 19.50
C LEU A 708 -2.63 19.38 19.39
N SER A 709 -2.44 18.78 18.22
CA SER A 709 -2.71 17.36 17.99
C SER A 709 -1.61 16.41 18.44
N GLY A 710 -0.32 16.78 18.33
CA GLY A 710 0.79 15.84 18.59
C GLY A 710 2.02 16.45 19.26
N GLY A 711 1.95 17.68 19.74
CA GLY A 711 3.05 18.39 20.39
C GLY A 711 2.72 18.85 21.81
N PRO A 712 3.67 19.52 22.49
CA PRO A 712 3.41 20.08 23.80
C PRO A 712 2.38 21.20 23.69
N LEU A 713 1.23 21.04 24.36
CA LEU A 713 0.15 22.03 24.42
C LEU A 713 0.60 23.47 24.77
N PRO A 714 1.62 23.71 25.64
CA PRO A 714 2.13 25.05 25.87
C PRO A 714 2.68 25.74 24.60
N HIS A 715 3.32 25.00 23.69
CA HIS A 715 3.83 25.58 22.45
C HIS A 715 2.68 25.90 21.48
N ALA A 716 1.64 25.06 21.43
CA ALA A 716 0.43 25.39 20.67
C ALA A 716 -0.22 26.68 21.17
N LEU A 717 -0.23 26.91 22.50
CA LEU A 717 -0.73 28.14 23.10
C LEU A 717 0.06 29.37 22.61
N GLU A 718 1.39 29.29 22.61
CA GLU A 718 2.27 30.36 22.12
C GLU A 718 1.99 30.67 20.63
N LEU A 719 1.92 29.64 19.79
CA LEU A 719 1.66 29.77 18.35
C LEU A 719 0.31 30.42 18.05
N PHE A 720 -0.77 29.99 18.71
CA PHE A 720 -2.09 30.59 18.49
C PHE A 720 -2.22 31.99 19.09
N THR A 721 -1.49 32.29 20.17
CA THR A 721 -1.45 33.65 20.73
C THR A 721 -0.82 34.61 19.72
N GLU A 722 0.34 34.23 19.17
CA GLU A 722 1.00 35.01 18.14
C GLU A 722 0.14 35.10 16.86
N ALA A 723 -0.51 34.01 16.46
CA ALA A 723 -1.42 34.02 15.30
C ALA A 723 -2.56 35.03 15.48
N ALA A 724 -3.16 35.12 16.67
CA ALA A 724 -4.21 36.09 16.95
C ALA A 724 -3.69 37.54 16.86
N GLU A 725 -2.51 37.83 17.42
CA GLU A 725 -1.88 39.15 17.33
C GLU A 725 -1.58 39.55 15.87
N VAL A 726 -1.06 38.63 15.06
CA VAL A 726 -0.79 38.87 13.64
C VAL A 726 -2.10 39.08 12.87
N ALA A 727 -3.11 38.24 13.11
CA ALA A 727 -4.41 38.34 12.45
C ALA A 727 -5.12 39.66 12.75
N GLU A 728 -5.08 40.14 14.00
CA GLU A 728 -5.60 41.46 14.36
C GLU A 728 -4.85 42.58 13.64
N ARG A 729 -3.52 42.51 13.61
CA ARG A 729 -2.67 43.53 12.99
C ARG A 729 -2.88 43.68 11.49
N ILE A 730 -3.14 42.59 10.77
CA ILE A 730 -3.44 42.62 9.33
C ILE A 730 -4.93 42.63 9.00
N GLU A 731 -5.79 42.72 10.02
CA GLU A 731 -7.25 42.75 9.92
C GLU A 731 -7.86 41.51 9.23
N ASP A 732 -7.21 40.34 9.35
CA ASP A 732 -7.74 39.07 8.84
C ASP A 732 -8.70 38.43 9.86
N ARG A 733 -9.99 38.70 9.69
CA ARG A 733 -11.05 38.23 10.60
C ARG A 733 -11.26 36.71 10.56
N HIS A 734 -10.92 36.05 9.45
CA HIS A 734 -11.07 34.60 9.34
C HIS A 734 -9.94 33.90 10.10
N ALA A 735 -8.70 34.35 9.90
CA ALA A 735 -7.57 33.83 10.64
C ALA A 735 -7.67 34.13 12.15
N LEU A 736 -8.22 35.29 12.52
CA LEU A 736 -8.48 35.61 13.93
C LEU A 736 -9.51 34.67 14.56
N GLN A 737 -10.57 34.32 13.82
CA GLN A 737 -11.55 33.32 14.25
C GLN A 737 -10.87 31.97 14.54
N GLU A 738 -10.04 31.48 13.62
CA GLU A 738 -9.33 30.20 13.77
C GLU A 738 -8.34 30.22 14.94
N ALA A 739 -7.55 31.30 15.07
CA ALA A 739 -6.60 31.44 16.17
C ALA A 739 -7.30 31.49 17.54
N MET A 740 -8.41 32.21 17.66
CA MET A 740 -9.19 32.28 18.90
C MET A 740 -9.84 30.93 19.25
N PHE A 741 -10.30 30.18 18.25
CA PHE A 741 -10.78 28.82 18.46
C PHE A 741 -9.64 27.91 18.95
N GLY A 742 -8.48 27.96 18.30
CA GLY A 742 -7.28 27.23 18.69
C GLY A 742 -6.84 27.51 20.13
N LEU A 743 -6.78 28.79 20.53
CA LEU A 743 -6.51 29.19 21.91
C LEU A 743 -7.50 28.57 22.90
N GLY A 744 -8.80 28.66 22.58
CA GLY A 744 -9.86 28.08 23.39
C GLY A 744 -9.70 26.58 23.58
N ASP A 745 -9.39 25.86 22.50
CA ASP A 745 -9.22 24.42 22.55
C ASP A 745 -7.94 24.00 23.29
N VAL A 746 -6.84 24.73 23.12
CA VAL A 746 -5.60 24.48 23.88
C VAL A 746 -5.85 24.64 25.39
N HIS A 747 -6.54 25.70 25.81
CA HIS A 747 -6.90 25.91 27.20
C HIS A 747 -7.79 24.78 27.74
N ARG A 748 -8.77 24.34 26.95
CA ARG A 748 -9.64 23.20 27.29
C ARG A 748 -8.84 21.91 27.48
N GLN A 749 -7.92 21.61 26.56
CA GLN A 749 -7.07 20.41 26.64
C GLN A 749 -6.06 20.48 27.80
N LEU A 750 -5.62 21.68 28.19
CA LEU A 750 -4.81 21.90 29.39
C LEU A 750 -5.63 21.83 30.70
N GLY A 751 -6.95 21.65 30.63
CA GLY A 751 -7.85 21.68 31.79
C GLY A 751 -8.08 23.07 32.39
N ARG A 752 -7.65 24.13 31.70
CA ARG A 752 -7.85 25.54 32.10
C ARG A 752 -9.17 26.06 31.53
N LEU A 753 -10.27 25.48 32.00
CA LEU A 753 -11.60 25.68 31.42
C LEU A 753 -12.09 27.11 31.56
N GLU A 754 -11.76 27.80 32.66
CA GLU A 754 -12.07 29.22 32.85
C GLU A 754 -11.39 30.10 31.80
N ASP A 755 -10.13 29.79 31.46
CA ASP A 755 -9.37 30.51 30.44
C ASP A 755 -9.87 30.19 29.02
N ALA A 756 -10.48 29.02 28.80
CA ALA A 756 -11.01 28.60 27.50
C ALA A 756 -12.28 29.36 27.08
N ALA A 757 -13.11 29.77 28.05
CA ALA A 757 -14.42 30.35 27.76
C ALA A 757 -14.35 31.66 26.95
N GLY A 758 -13.39 32.54 27.28
CA GLY A 758 -13.21 33.82 26.60
C GLY A 758 -12.86 33.67 25.11
N PRO A 759 -11.78 32.93 24.76
CA PRO A 759 -11.40 32.69 23.38
C PRO A 759 -12.47 31.97 22.56
N LEU A 760 -13.12 30.94 23.11
CA LEU A 760 -14.20 30.22 22.42
C LEU A 760 -15.42 31.12 22.14
N ALA A 761 -15.82 31.95 23.10
CA ALA A 761 -16.90 32.92 22.89
C ALA A 761 -16.55 33.94 21.81
N ARG A 762 -15.30 34.42 21.78
CA ARG A 762 -14.81 35.34 20.75
C ARG A 762 -14.77 34.67 19.37
N ALA A 763 -14.31 33.43 19.28
CA ALA A 763 -14.31 32.65 18.03
C ALA A 763 -15.73 32.48 17.47
N GLY A 764 -16.71 32.10 18.31
CA GLY A 764 -18.11 31.98 17.89
C GLY A 764 -18.76 33.31 17.51
N ALA A 765 -18.34 34.43 18.11
CA ALA A 765 -18.78 35.76 17.69
C ALA A 765 -18.22 36.12 16.30
N LEU A 766 -16.92 35.88 16.09
CA LEU A 766 -16.27 36.14 14.80
C LEU A 766 -16.83 35.26 13.67
N ALA A 767 -17.06 33.97 13.93
CA ALA A 767 -17.67 33.06 12.95
C ALA A 767 -19.06 33.54 12.50
N ARG A 768 -19.89 33.98 13.44
CA ARG A 768 -21.18 34.60 13.15
C ARG A 768 -21.05 35.87 12.31
N GLU A 769 -20.10 36.75 12.65
CA GLU A 769 -19.80 37.98 11.89
C GLU A 769 -19.33 37.65 10.47
N ASN A 770 -18.58 36.56 10.29
CA ASN A 770 -18.07 36.06 9.01
C ASN A 770 -19.12 35.28 8.20
N GLY A 771 -20.25 34.90 8.81
CA GLY A 771 -21.27 34.04 8.18
C GLY A 771 -20.90 32.57 8.10
N ASP A 772 -19.92 32.13 8.90
CA ASP A 772 -19.45 30.75 8.99
C ASP A 772 -20.24 29.99 10.07
N ALA A 773 -21.36 29.40 9.66
CA ALA A 773 -22.26 28.69 10.57
C ALA A 773 -21.62 27.42 11.17
N GLU A 774 -20.71 26.76 10.43
CA GLU A 774 -20.04 25.54 10.88
C GLU A 774 -19.03 25.87 11.99
N ALA A 775 -18.18 26.88 11.77
CA ALA A 775 -17.25 27.30 12.80
C ALA A 775 -17.96 27.93 14.01
N GLU A 776 -19.09 28.61 13.80
CA GLU A 776 -19.92 29.09 14.91
C GLU A 776 -20.43 27.91 15.75
N ALA A 777 -21.00 26.89 15.09
CA ALA A 777 -21.49 25.70 15.79
C ALA A 777 -20.36 24.98 16.54
N HIS A 778 -19.17 24.87 15.94
CA HIS A 778 -18.04 24.23 16.61
C HIS A 778 -17.58 25.01 17.85
N ALA A 779 -17.44 26.34 17.75
CA ALA A 779 -17.05 27.18 18.88
C ALA A 779 -18.10 27.15 20.01
N VAL A 780 -19.38 27.19 19.68
CA VAL A 780 -20.48 27.15 20.66
C VAL A 780 -20.57 25.79 21.36
N LEU A 781 -20.36 24.69 20.63
CA LEU A 781 -20.29 23.35 21.24
C LEU A 781 -19.15 23.26 22.26
N SER A 782 -17.94 23.64 21.85
CA SER A 782 -16.77 23.61 22.74
C SER A 782 -16.95 24.49 23.97
N LEU A 783 -17.56 25.67 23.81
CA LEU A 783 -17.89 26.56 24.93
C LEU A 783 -18.93 25.93 25.87
N SER A 784 -19.98 25.32 25.33
CA SER A 784 -21.02 24.63 26.09
C SER A 784 -20.45 23.47 26.91
N LEU A 785 -19.56 22.68 26.32
CA LEU A 785 -18.89 21.58 27.02
C LEU A 785 -17.98 22.11 28.15
N ALA A 786 -17.22 23.18 27.89
CA ALA A 786 -16.40 23.82 28.92
C ALA A 786 -17.24 24.32 30.11
N HIS A 787 -18.37 24.99 29.85
CA HIS A 787 -19.30 25.40 30.90
C HIS A 787 -19.89 24.20 31.67
N SER A 788 -20.22 23.12 30.98
CA SER A 788 -20.73 21.90 31.63
C SER A 788 -19.71 21.32 32.61
N THR A 789 -18.43 21.26 32.24
CA THR A 789 -17.35 20.76 33.10
C THR A 789 -17.03 21.71 34.26
N LEU A 790 -17.21 23.02 34.07
CA LEU A 790 -17.16 24.03 35.15
C LEU A 790 -18.36 23.95 36.12
N GLY A 791 -19.39 23.17 35.78
CA GLY A 791 -20.62 23.07 36.56
C GLY A 791 -21.65 24.16 36.26
N ASP A 792 -21.40 25.03 35.28
CA ASP A 792 -22.35 26.06 34.82
C ASP A 792 -23.31 25.48 33.77
N GLY A 793 -24.23 24.64 34.25
CA GLY A 793 -25.20 23.95 33.41
C GLY A 793 -26.18 24.88 32.68
N GLU A 794 -26.45 26.07 33.21
CA GLU A 794 -27.35 27.05 32.56
C GLU A 794 -26.66 27.71 31.36
N ALA A 795 -25.40 28.14 31.51
CA ALA A 795 -24.62 28.66 30.38
C ALA A 795 -24.42 27.58 29.29
N ALA A 796 -24.19 26.34 29.69
CA ALA A 796 -24.13 25.21 28.76
C ALA A 796 -25.46 24.99 28.02
N LEU A 797 -26.59 25.04 28.74
CA LEU A 797 -27.91 24.87 28.12
C LEU A 797 -28.21 25.99 27.12
N ALA A 798 -27.83 27.23 27.41
CA ALA A 798 -27.93 28.35 26.47
C ALA A 798 -27.10 28.12 25.19
N GLY A 799 -25.90 27.52 25.32
CA GLY A 799 -25.09 27.09 24.18
C GLY A 799 -25.79 26.01 23.35
N ALA A 800 -26.40 25.02 24.01
CA ALA A 800 -27.18 23.99 23.33
C ALA A 800 -28.40 24.55 22.58
N ASP A 801 -29.12 25.50 23.17
CA ASP A 801 -30.23 26.19 22.52
C ASP A 801 -29.75 26.96 21.27
N ARG A 802 -28.61 27.66 21.37
CA ARG A 802 -28.01 28.34 20.22
C ARG A 802 -27.62 27.38 19.09
N LEU A 803 -27.07 26.20 19.41
CA LEU A 803 -26.80 25.17 18.42
C LEU A 803 -28.08 24.67 17.73
N GLY A 804 -29.17 24.52 18.49
CA GLY A 804 -30.47 24.17 17.93
C GLY A 804 -31.01 25.23 16.96
N GLU A 805 -30.84 26.51 17.28
CA GLU A 805 -31.18 27.62 16.37
C GLU A 805 -30.35 27.57 15.08
N LEU A 806 -29.04 27.31 15.20
CA LEU A 806 -28.15 27.18 14.05
C LEU A 806 -28.54 26.00 13.16
N ALA A 807 -28.79 24.83 13.74
CA ALA A 807 -29.25 23.65 13.03
C ALA A 807 -30.58 23.91 12.29
N ALA A 808 -31.54 24.57 12.95
CA ALA A 808 -32.82 24.90 12.35
C ALA A 808 -32.69 25.89 11.18
N ALA A 809 -31.73 26.83 11.26
CA ALA A 809 -31.48 27.81 10.21
C ALA A 809 -30.72 27.23 9.00
N SER A 810 -29.76 26.32 9.22
CA SER A 810 -28.93 25.74 8.17
C SER A 810 -29.51 24.46 7.56
N GLY A 811 -30.32 23.71 8.32
CA GLY A 811 -30.72 22.34 7.99
C GLY A 811 -29.59 21.32 8.13
N ASP A 812 -28.49 21.67 8.79
CA ASP A 812 -27.33 20.79 8.97
C ASP A 812 -27.57 19.73 10.05
N GLN A 813 -27.57 18.47 9.63
CA GLN A 813 -27.86 17.33 10.50
C GLN A 813 -26.77 17.11 11.56
N LEU A 814 -25.51 17.44 11.25
CA LEU A 814 -24.42 17.29 12.20
C LEU A 814 -24.52 18.33 13.32
N THR A 815 -24.84 19.59 12.99
CA THR A 815 -25.11 20.65 13.97
C THR A 815 -26.33 20.31 14.83
N GLU A 816 -27.37 19.70 14.25
CA GLU A 816 -28.51 19.19 15.03
C GLU A 816 -28.06 18.15 16.07
N ALA A 817 -27.29 17.15 15.65
CA ALA A 817 -26.75 16.13 16.55
C ALA A 817 -25.88 16.72 17.66
N ARG A 818 -24.99 17.66 17.31
CA ARG A 818 -24.15 18.41 18.25
C ARG A 818 -24.97 19.25 19.24
N SER A 819 -26.12 19.79 18.82
CA SER A 819 -27.03 20.51 19.73
C SER A 819 -27.59 19.59 20.82
N TRP A 820 -27.99 18.37 20.45
CA TRP A 820 -28.46 17.38 21.41
C TRP A 820 -27.34 16.89 22.33
N ASN A 821 -26.11 16.78 21.81
CA ASN A 821 -24.92 16.48 22.61
C ASN A 821 -24.68 17.51 23.73
N ALA A 822 -24.61 18.78 23.33
CA ALA A 822 -24.50 19.88 24.28
C ALA A 822 -25.67 19.87 25.29
N ARG A 823 -26.89 19.59 24.81
CA ARG A 823 -28.10 19.61 25.63
C ARG A 823 -28.10 18.52 26.71
N PHE A 824 -27.85 17.26 26.36
CA PHE A 824 -27.89 16.19 27.37
C PHE A 824 -26.79 16.40 28.42
N THR A 825 -25.62 16.90 28.00
CA THR A 825 -24.49 17.19 28.91
C THR A 825 -24.85 18.32 29.88
N ALA A 826 -25.43 19.41 29.38
CA ALA A 826 -25.91 20.51 30.22
C ALA A 826 -26.98 20.05 31.23
N LEU A 827 -27.96 19.26 30.77
CA LEU A 827 -29.02 18.72 31.62
C LEU A 827 -28.48 17.75 32.68
N LEU A 828 -27.46 16.95 32.33
CA LEU A 828 -26.77 16.05 33.27
C LEU A 828 -26.08 16.86 34.38
N THR A 829 -25.40 17.95 34.02
CA THR A 829 -24.78 18.88 34.97
C THR A 829 -25.84 19.50 35.90
N LEU A 830 -26.97 19.94 35.35
CA LEU A 830 -28.10 20.50 36.13
C LEU A 830 -28.82 19.45 37.00
N GLY A 831 -28.61 18.16 36.75
CA GLY A 831 -29.31 17.08 37.45
C GLY A 831 -30.77 16.92 37.02
N ARG A 832 -31.11 17.30 35.79
CA ARG A 832 -32.45 17.16 35.19
C ARG A 832 -32.55 15.79 34.50
N TRP A 833 -32.58 14.72 35.30
CA TRP A 833 -32.32 13.35 34.89
C TRP A 833 -33.24 12.82 33.78
N GLU A 834 -34.54 13.00 33.90
CA GLU A 834 -35.51 12.56 32.89
C GLU A 834 -35.28 13.26 31.55
N GLU A 835 -34.90 14.53 31.58
CA GLU A 835 -34.60 15.30 30.38
C GLU A 835 -33.25 14.93 29.79
N THR A 836 -32.25 14.58 30.61
CA THR A 836 -30.98 13.99 30.14
C THR A 836 -31.24 12.71 29.36
N ILE A 837 -32.12 11.82 29.85
CA ILE A 837 -32.47 10.57 29.15
C ILE A 837 -33.09 10.86 27.79
N ALA A 838 -34.09 11.76 27.74
CA ALA A 838 -34.75 12.13 26.49
C ALA A 838 -33.78 12.78 25.50
N ALA A 839 -32.93 13.72 25.96
CA ALA A 839 -31.94 14.39 25.12
C ALA A 839 -30.87 13.40 24.62
N GLY A 840 -30.44 12.43 25.43
CA GLY A 840 -29.52 11.37 25.02
C GLY A 840 -30.11 10.48 23.92
N ASP A 841 -31.38 10.09 24.04
CA ASP A 841 -32.08 9.31 23.01
C ASP A 841 -32.20 10.09 21.69
N HIS A 842 -32.48 11.40 21.76
CA HIS A 842 -32.47 12.27 20.60
C HIS A 842 -31.07 12.40 19.99
N ALA A 843 -30.02 12.54 20.79
CA ALA A 843 -28.64 12.62 20.30
C ALA A 843 -28.24 11.37 19.53
N VAL A 844 -28.51 10.17 20.06
CA VAL A 844 -28.22 8.89 19.38
C VAL A 844 -28.94 8.82 18.02
N GLY A 845 -30.22 9.19 17.99
CA GLY A 845 -30.99 9.22 16.73
C GLY A 845 -30.45 10.25 15.72
N ALA A 846 -30.07 11.45 16.19
CA ALA A 846 -29.56 12.52 15.35
C ALA A 846 -28.18 12.20 14.75
N TYR A 847 -27.26 11.64 15.54
CA TYR A 847 -25.95 11.19 15.04
C TYR A 847 -26.09 10.06 14.01
N ALA A 848 -27.00 9.10 14.26
CA ALA A 848 -27.32 8.07 13.28
C ALA A 848 -27.88 8.65 11.97
N ALA A 849 -28.78 9.65 12.05
CA ALA A 849 -29.34 10.33 10.88
C ALA A 849 -28.30 11.14 10.09
N ALA A 850 -27.30 11.71 10.77
CA ALA A 850 -26.18 12.42 10.16
C ALA A 850 -25.13 11.48 9.53
N GLY A 851 -25.24 10.16 9.73
CA GLY A 851 -24.28 9.19 9.22
C GLY A 851 -22.91 9.23 9.93
N VAL A 852 -22.85 9.80 11.14
CA VAL A 852 -21.61 9.95 11.91
C VAL A 852 -21.77 9.18 13.22
N GLN A 853 -20.82 8.31 13.52
CA GLN A 853 -20.74 7.67 14.84
C GLN A 853 -19.88 8.56 15.77
N GLU A 854 -20.34 9.78 16.02
CA GLU A 854 -19.70 10.69 16.97
C GLU A 854 -20.56 10.76 18.25
N ALA A 855 -19.92 10.73 19.43
CA ALA A 855 -20.53 10.97 20.74
C ALA A 855 -21.76 10.14 21.15
N THR A 856 -22.05 9.04 20.44
CA THR A 856 -23.12 8.10 20.81
C THR A 856 -22.81 7.35 22.11
N ASP A 857 -21.54 7.04 22.34
CA ASP A 857 -21.02 6.49 23.60
C ASP A 857 -21.27 7.44 24.79
N TYR A 858 -20.98 8.73 24.64
CA TYR A 858 -21.22 9.74 25.67
C TYR A 858 -22.71 9.90 25.99
N ALA A 859 -23.57 9.93 24.96
CA ALA A 859 -25.03 10.04 25.14
C ALA A 859 -25.61 8.86 25.93
N LEU A 860 -25.21 7.63 25.57
CA LEU A 860 -25.62 6.41 26.26
C LEU A 860 -25.07 6.33 27.69
N ASN A 861 -23.84 6.78 27.91
CA ASN A 861 -23.24 6.88 29.24
C ASN A 861 -23.99 7.89 30.12
N ALA A 862 -24.29 9.08 29.61
CA ALA A 862 -25.06 10.11 30.32
C ALA A 862 -26.46 9.60 30.70
N LYS A 863 -27.12 8.88 29.79
CA LYS A 863 -28.39 8.18 30.07
C LYS A 863 -28.24 7.16 31.19
N GLY A 864 -27.17 6.37 31.19
CA GLY A 864 -26.84 5.42 32.26
C GLY A 864 -26.68 6.10 33.62
N VAL A 865 -25.95 7.22 33.69
CA VAL A 865 -25.78 8.01 34.92
C VAL A 865 -27.12 8.59 35.41
N ALA A 866 -27.94 9.13 34.51
CA ALA A 866 -29.27 9.64 34.85
C ALA A 866 -30.19 8.53 35.38
N LEU A 867 -30.17 7.33 34.79
CA LEU A 867 -30.92 6.16 35.28
C LEU A 867 -30.47 5.72 36.68
N LEU A 868 -29.17 5.78 36.96
CA LEU A 868 -28.63 5.53 38.31
C LEU A 868 -29.14 6.56 39.32
N ALA A 869 -29.19 7.85 38.94
CA ALA A 869 -29.74 8.91 39.79
C ALA A 869 -31.22 8.66 40.14
N LEU A 870 -31.98 8.10 39.20
CA LEU A 870 -33.39 7.75 39.36
C LEU A 870 -33.63 6.40 40.06
N GLY A 871 -32.58 5.71 40.49
CA GLY A 871 -32.70 4.42 41.18
C GLY A 871 -33.11 3.27 40.27
N ARG A 872 -32.74 3.32 38.98
CA ARG A 872 -33.02 2.29 37.95
C ARG A 872 -31.73 1.59 37.47
N PRO A 873 -30.98 0.90 38.36
CA PRO A 873 -29.64 0.41 38.05
C PRO A 873 -29.58 -0.71 37.01
N GLU A 874 -30.61 -1.56 36.87
CA GLU A 874 -30.66 -2.58 35.82
C GLU A 874 -30.77 -1.97 34.42
N GLU A 875 -31.59 -0.93 34.26
CA GLU A 875 -31.72 -0.22 33.00
C GLU A 875 -30.47 0.61 32.69
N ALA A 876 -29.83 1.15 33.72
CA ALA A 876 -28.53 1.82 33.58
C ALA A 876 -27.46 0.87 33.05
N LEU A 877 -27.38 -0.37 33.58
CA LEU A 877 -26.41 -1.38 33.10
C LEU A 877 -26.58 -1.66 31.60
N ALA A 878 -27.82 -1.83 31.12
CA ALA A 878 -28.07 -2.09 29.71
C ALA A 878 -27.57 -0.92 28.82
N CYS A 879 -27.82 0.33 29.25
CA CYS A 879 -27.33 1.51 28.53
C CYS A 879 -25.80 1.63 28.58
N LEU A 880 -25.18 1.37 29.73
CA LEU A 880 -23.73 1.45 29.92
C LEU A 880 -22.97 0.35 29.16
N GLU A 881 -23.56 -0.85 29.02
CA GLU A 881 -23.01 -1.92 28.18
C GLU A 881 -23.08 -1.57 26.69
N GLU A 882 -24.11 -0.87 26.26
CA GLU A 882 -24.19 -0.33 24.90
C GLU A 882 -23.20 0.81 24.68
N ALA A 883 -23.09 1.74 25.64
CA ALA A 883 -22.09 2.80 25.63
C ALA A 883 -20.66 2.23 25.55
N LEU A 884 -20.36 1.19 26.33
CA LEU A 884 -19.07 0.51 26.29
C LEU A 884 -18.81 -0.15 24.93
N ARG A 885 -19.81 -0.81 24.34
CA ARG A 885 -19.67 -1.39 22.99
C ARG A 885 -19.39 -0.31 21.95
N ALA A 886 -20.08 0.83 22.01
CA ALA A 886 -19.84 1.96 21.13
C ALA A 886 -18.43 2.56 21.34
N ALA A 887 -18.02 2.78 22.58
CA ALA A 887 -16.69 3.28 22.92
C ALA A 887 -15.57 2.33 22.46
N SER A 888 -15.77 1.01 22.58
CA SER A 888 -14.81 0.01 22.07
C SER A 888 -14.77 -0.06 20.56
N ALA A 889 -15.90 0.08 19.88
CA ALA A 889 -15.92 0.16 18.41
C ALA A 889 -15.19 1.42 17.90
N MET A 890 -15.25 2.51 18.66
CA MET A 890 -14.51 3.75 18.39
C MET A 890 -13.08 3.76 18.96
N GLU A 891 -12.70 2.68 19.65
CA GLU A 891 -11.41 2.53 20.34
C GLU A 891 -11.04 3.75 21.21
N ASN A 892 -12.01 4.23 21.98
CA ASN A 892 -11.85 5.36 22.89
C ASN A 892 -11.58 4.88 24.33
N PRO A 893 -10.31 4.67 24.74
CA PRO A 893 -9.98 4.10 26.05
C PRO A 893 -10.43 4.98 27.22
N ARG A 894 -10.58 6.30 27.03
CA ARG A 894 -11.10 7.21 28.05
C ARG A 894 -12.58 6.91 28.30
N THR A 895 -13.41 6.92 27.26
CA THR A 895 -14.86 6.68 27.40
C THR A 895 -15.16 5.24 27.81
N GLU A 896 -14.41 4.25 27.31
CA GLU A 896 -14.47 2.87 27.82
C GLU A 896 -14.27 2.86 29.34
N GLY A 897 -13.22 3.55 29.80
CA GLY A 897 -12.89 3.70 31.21
C GLY A 897 -14.01 4.31 32.04
N VAL A 898 -14.62 5.40 31.56
CA VAL A 898 -15.75 6.08 32.22
C VAL A 898 -17.00 5.19 32.25
N CYS A 899 -17.36 4.54 31.14
CA CYS A 899 -18.50 3.63 31.07
C CYS A 899 -18.34 2.45 32.05
N LEU A 900 -17.14 1.88 32.13
CA LEU A 900 -16.81 0.80 33.06
C LEU A 900 -16.84 1.27 34.52
N TYR A 901 -16.45 2.51 34.80
CA TYR A 901 -16.55 3.09 36.14
C TYR A 901 -18.01 3.20 36.59
N ASN A 902 -18.87 3.73 35.72
CA ASN A 902 -20.30 3.86 35.98
C ASN A 902 -20.97 2.49 36.07
N THR A 903 -20.51 1.52 35.28
CA THR A 903 -20.94 0.12 35.37
C THR A 903 -20.57 -0.48 36.73
N ALA A 904 -19.36 -0.21 37.22
CA ALA A 904 -18.93 -0.65 38.55
C ALA A 904 -19.84 -0.09 39.65
N TRP A 905 -20.22 1.19 39.56
CA TRP A 905 -21.19 1.78 40.49
C TRP A 905 -22.59 1.18 40.35
N ALA A 906 -23.07 0.93 39.14
CA ALA A 906 -24.35 0.26 38.92
C ALA A 906 -24.36 -1.13 39.58
N GLN A 907 -23.32 -1.95 39.37
CA GLN A 907 -23.17 -3.25 40.03
C GLN A 907 -23.07 -3.12 41.55
N TRP A 908 -22.40 -2.08 42.06
CA TRP A 908 -22.37 -1.78 43.48
C TRP A 908 -23.78 -1.54 44.05
N THR A 909 -24.59 -0.71 43.40
CA THR A 909 -25.96 -0.40 43.86
C THR A 909 -26.87 -1.63 43.86
N LEU A 910 -26.58 -2.61 43.02
CA LEU A 910 -27.25 -3.92 42.98
C LEU A 910 -26.71 -4.93 44.02
N GLY A 911 -25.71 -4.55 44.83
CA GLY A 911 -25.06 -5.43 45.80
C GLY A 911 -24.13 -6.48 45.18
N ARG A 912 -23.79 -6.36 43.89
CA ARG A 912 -22.94 -7.31 43.14
C ARG A 912 -21.47 -6.89 43.23
N TYR A 913 -20.94 -6.85 44.45
CA TYR A 913 -19.62 -6.28 44.73
C TYR A 913 -18.45 -6.94 43.99
N GLY A 914 -18.53 -8.25 43.70
CA GLY A 914 -17.48 -8.92 42.90
C GLY A 914 -17.42 -8.41 41.45
N GLN A 915 -18.58 -8.22 40.82
CA GLN A 915 -18.68 -7.67 39.46
C GLN A 915 -18.32 -6.17 39.45
N ALA A 916 -18.68 -5.45 40.51
CA ALA A 916 -18.27 -4.06 40.69
C ALA A 916 -16.73 -3.92 40.75
N ALA A 917 -16.04 -4.81 41.47
CA ALA A 917 -14.59 -4.82 41.53
C ALA A 917 -13.94 -5.10 40.17
N GLU A 918 -14.43 -6.10 39.44
CA GLU A 918 -13.93 -6.45 38.10
C GLU A 918 -14.11 -5.30 37.10
N ALA A 919 -15.30 -4.69 37.07
CA ALA A 919 -15.57 -3.55 36.21
C ALA A 919 -14.68 -2.34 36.56
N ALA A 920 -14.44 -2.09 37.85
CA ALA A 920 -13.56 -1.02 38.31
C ALA A 920 -12.08 -1.25 37.95
N GLU A 921 -11.60 -2.49 37.98
CA GLU A 921 -10.24 -2.84 37.53
C GLU A 921 -10.07 -2.62 36.02
N ARG A 922 -11.05 -3.04 35.21
CA ARG A 922 -11.06 -2.79 33.77
C ARG A 922 -11.15 -1.30 33.45
N SER A 923 -11.93 -0.55 34.23
CA SER A 923 -12.01 0.91 34.14
C SER A 923 -10.64 1.55 34.39
N ALA A 924 -9.96 1.18 35.49
CA ALA A 924 -8.64 1.70 35.83
C ALA A 924 -7.61 1.43 34.74
N ALA A 925 -7.60 0.22 34.16
CA ALA A 925 -6.69 -0.12 33.07
C ALA A 925 -6.94 0.73 31.82
N SER A 926 -8.20 0.96 31.46
CA SER A 926 -8.55 1.76 30.27
C SER A 926 -8.27 3.25 30.47
N LEU A 927 -8.61 3.80 31.63
CA LEU A 927 -8.27 5.19 32.00
C LEU A 927 -6.77 5.42 32.09
N HIS A 928 -6.00 4.43 32.56
CA HIS A 928 -4.54 4.52 32.59
C HIS A 928 -3.94 4.55 31.17
N ARG A 929 -4.43 3.69 30.26
CA ARG A 929 -4.06 3.75 28.83
C ARG A 929 -4.38 5.12 28.21
N ALA A 930 -5.48 5.74 28.64
CA ALA A 930 -5.88 7.07 28.22
C ALA A 930 -5.13 8.22 28.92
N GLY A 931 -4.20 7.94 29.85
CA GLY A 931 -3.52 8.97 30.64
C GLY A 931 -4.43 9.77 31.57
N ALA A 932 -5.64 9.27 31.85
CA ALA A 932 -6.67 9.97 32.59
C ALA A 932 -6.43 9.90 34.11
N VAL A 933 -6.54 11.04 34.81
CA VAL A 933 -6.33 11.14 36.27
C VAL A 933 -7.37 10.35 37.07
N GLU A 934 -8.54 10.15 36.45
CA GLU A 934 -9.69 9.41 36.98
C GLU A 934 -9.40 7.90 37.15
N ALA A 935 -8.28 7.39 36.61
CA ALA A 935 -7.84 6.01 36.85
C ALA A 935 -7.69 5.70 38.34
N THR A 936 -7.27 6.69 39.14
CA THR A 936 -7.15 6.57 40.60
C THR A 936 -8.51 6.41 41.28
N ALA A 937 -9.55 7.06 40.75
CA ALA A 937 -10.92 6.92 41.21
C ALA A 937 -11.42 5.50 41.01
N ALA A 938 -11.17 4.92 39.83
CA ALA A 938 -11.56 3.56 39.47
C ALA A 938 -10.86 2.52 40.36
N GLN A 939 -9.56 2.68 40.62
CA GLN A 939 -8.82 1.83 41.55
C GLN A 939 -9.45 1.84 42.95
N ALA A 940 -9.72 3.04 43.48
CA ALA A 940 -10.33 3.20 44.80
C ALA A 940 -11.75 2.61 44.86
N LEU A 941 -12.55 2.72 43.79
CA LEU A 941 -13.86 2.08 43.71
C LEU A 941 -13.75 0.55 43.72
N GLY A 942 -12.77 -0.02 43.03
CA GLY A 942 -12.49 -1.46 43.05
C GLY A 942 -12.01 -1.97 44.41
N GLU A 943 -11.20 -1.18 45.12
CA GLU A 943 -10.83 -1.44 46.52
C GLU A 943 -12.05 -1.44 47.43
N ALA A 944 -12.92 -0.44 47.30
CA ALA A 944 -14.16 -0.37 48.07
C ALA A 944 -15.02 -1.61 47.83
N ALA A 945 -15.17 -2.03 46.57
CA ALA A 945 -16.00 -3.16 46.19
C ALA A 945 -15.48 -4.47 46.78
N ARG A 946 -14.17 -4.70 46.72
CA ARG A 946 -13.52 -5.86 47.38
C ARG A 946 -13.68 -5.82 48.89
N ALA A 947 -13.54 -4.65 49.51
CA ALA A 947 -13.73 -4.50 50.95
C ALA A 947 -15.17 -4.80 51.41
N ARG A 948 -16.17 -4.70 50.52
CA ARG A 948 -17.55 -5.13 50.79
C ARG A 948 -17.79 -6.64 50.66
N MET A 949 -16.90 -7.37 50.00
CA MET A 949 -16.96 -8.83 49.92
C MET A 949 -16.50 -9.51 51.22
N VAL A 950 -15.86 -8.75 52.12
CA VAL A 950 -15.43 -9.18 53.45
C VAL A 950 -16.01 -8.22 54.52
N PRO A 951 -15.95 -8.55 55.83
CA PRO A 951 -16.46 -7.67 56.89
C PRO A 951 -15.59 -6.42 57.15
N ALA A 952 -15.30 -5.62 56.12
CA ALA A 952 -14.41 -4.45 56.19
C ALA A 952 -15.12 -3.14 55.80
N ALA A 953 -16.24 -2.83 56.47
CA ALA A 953 -17.10 -1.70 56.11
C ALA A 953 -16.42 -0.32 56.23
N ARG A 954 -15.53 -0.12 57.22
CA ARG A 954 -14.73 1.12 57.33
C ARG A 954 -13.74 1.27 56.17
N THR A 955 -13.04 0.20 55.82
CA THR A 955 -12.12 0.19 54.67
C THR A 955 -12.86 0.50 53.36
N ALA A 956 -14.07 -0.04 53.18
CA ALA A 956 -14.91 0.26 52.03
C ALA A 956 -15.33 1.74 52.00
N ALA A 957 -15.70 2.32 53.15
CA ALA A 957 -16.04 3.74 53.24
C ALA A 957 -14.85 4.65 52.90
N ASP A 958 -13.67 4.37 53.45
CA ASP A 958 -12.47 5.19 53.18
C ASP A 958 -12.03 5.09 51.72
N ALA A 959 -12.22 3.94 51.08
CA ALA A 959 -11.97 3.75 49.66
C ALA A 959 -12.99 4.49 48.78
N LEU A 960 -14.27 4.55 49.17
CA LEU A 960 -15.28 5.37 48.48
C LEU A 960 -14.97 6.87 48.55
N ASP A 961 -14.47 7.38 49.68
CA ASP A 961 -14.06 8.79 49.78
C ASP A 961 -12.87 9.10 48.87
N ARG A 962 -11.90 8.17 48.75
CA ARG A 962 -10.81 8.30 47.76
C ARG A 962 -11.34 8.24 46.33
N ALA A 963 -12.30 7.37 46.05
CA ALA A 963 -12.94 7.30 44.74
C ALA A 963 -13.66 8.61 44.40
N ALA A 964 -14.34 9.23 45.37
CA ALA A 964 -14.97 10.54 45.23
C ALA A 964 -13.96 11.65 44.93
N GLN A 965 -12.84 11.68 45.66
CA GLN A 965 -11.76 12.64 45.43
C GLN A 965 -11.13 12.47 44.04
N GLY A 966 -10.87 11.22 43.63
CA GLY A 966 -10.28 10.92 42.32
C GLY A 966 -11.21 11.20 41.14
N ALA A 967 -12.53 11.10 41.32
CA ALA A 967 -13.50 11.42 40.27
C ALA A 967 -13.62 12.95 40.04
N GLY A 968 -13.33 13.77 41.05
CA GLY A 968 -13.26 15.22 40.92
C GLY A 968 -14.57 15.86 40.43
N SER A 969 -14.47 16.79 39.48
CA SER A 969 -15.62 17.47 38.85
C SER A 969 -16.07 16.83 37.53
N ASN A 970 -15.64 15.60 37.23
CA ASN A 970 -16.01 14.94 35.99
C ASN A 970 -17.52 14.61 35.98
N VAL A 971 -18.27 15.33 35.15
CA VAL A 971 -19.74 15.23 35.04
C VAL A 971 -20.21 13.94 34.35
N GLU A 972 -19.32 13.24 33.63
CA GLU A 972 -19.62 12.00 32.92
C GLU A 972 -19.54 10.77 33.84
N MET A 973 -18.94 10.91 35.02
CA MET A 973 -18.85 9.87 36.04
C MET A 973 -19.94 10.05 37.10
N VAL A 974 -20.27 8.96 37.81
CA VAL A 974 -21.19 9.04 38.96
C VAL A 974 -20.71 10.09 39.96
N ARG A 975 -21.66 10.91 40.46
CA ARG A 975 -21.32 12.11 41.23
C ARG A 975 -20.53 11.75 42.50
N PRO A 976 -19.45 12.47 42.84
CA PRO A 976 -18.69 12.25 44.08
C PRO A 976 -19.57 12.23 45.33
N ALA A 977 -20.60 13.10 45.37
CA ALA A 977 -21.55 13.17 46.47
C ALA A 977 -22.32 11.84 46.72
N TRP A 978 -22.52 11.02 45.70
CA TRP A 978 -23.17 9.71 45.84
C TRP A 978 -22.24 8.71 46.54
N LEU A 979 -20.95 8.77 46.22
CA LEU A 979 -19.91 7.93 46.82
C LEU A 979 -19.70 8.30 48.28
N THR A 980 -19.58 9.60 48.61
CA THR A 980 -19.41 10.07 49.99
C THR A 980 -20.64 9.77 50.85
N ALA A 981 -21.86 9.99 50.34
CA ALA A 981 -23.09 9.64 51.06
C ALA A 981 -23.21 8.13 51.31
N GLN A 982 -22.65 7.29 50.44
CA GLN A 982 -22.57 5.85 50.66
C GLN A 982 -21.48 5.48 51.67
N ALA A 983 -20.34 6.18 51.66
CA ALA A 983 -19.28 6.03 52.65
C ALA A 983 -19.77 6.34 54.07
N GLU A 984 -20.51 7.44 54.24
CA GLU A 984 -21.16 7.80 55.51
C GLU A 984 -22.12 6.71 55.98
N ARG A 985 -23.02 6.24 55.10
CA ARG A 985 -23.92 5.13 55.43
C ARG A 985 -23.18 3.87 55.87
N LEU A 986 -22.06 3.53 55.24
CA LEU A 986 -21.26 2.36 55.64
C LEU A 986 -20.62 2.55 57.03
N ARG A 987 -20.19 3.78 57.38
CA ARG A 987 -19.62 4.08 58.71
C ARG A 987 -20.66 3.98 59.80
N ASP A 988 -21.89 4.40 59.54
CA ASP A 988 -22.99 4.33 60.52
C ASP A 988 -23.43 2.89 60.82
N HIS A 989 -23.17 1.96 59.90
CA HIS A 989 -23.51 0.54 60.01
C HIS A 989 -22.31 -0.37 60.35
N ALA A 990 -21.13 0.21 60.65
CA ALA A 990 -19.86 -0.50 60.91
C ALA A 990 -19.37 -0.37 62.36
#